data_AF-A0A918VUL4-F1
#
_entry.id   AF-A0A918VUL4-F1
#
_cell.length_a   1.000
_cell.length_b   1.000
_cell.length_c   1.000
_cell.angle_alpha   90.00
_cell.angle_beta   90.00
_cell.angle_gamma   90.00
#
_symmetry.space_group_name_H-M   'P 1'
#
loop_
_entity.id
_entity.type
_entity.pdbx_description
1 polymer ?
#
loop_
_entity_poly.entity_id
_entity_poly.type
_entity_poly.pdbx_seq_one_letter_code
_entity_poly.pdbx_strand_id
1 'polypeptide(L)'
;MEELQEFSEAEESNFDLKAEIYKYLAHWKWLVFGSLLGLLLAFLYNRYTIPEYRTEASMMILQDEQKRISGALPGGGILTTDDSGIQNHIENLRSKRLVENVVNELDLNVSYFNEGNVIAVEAYKSSSVVIQFLSSDSIVHAASGNLLVTPESETTFRLKEESFEYDEVHKFGEIVKLGKLEFFIEPRGGSLSNNNTVNIQISPLRKIANDYISKMEISSRGKAEDILALSVTGEVKQKSQDFLNTLMKHFNFDGMADKRQVSESTAAFIQDRLQRITGELDSVESDIAEFKQENQFLSVDAGASQYITQSTSAEQEVFTLETQLMIIRSIRETLTSSDPYRLLPSGVGVQEAGIAGGINNYNTLVLERNEYLRTSTQRNPVVQTLTDQIDALRSNILDNIESTINSLQIRIRELDQRSQRAEGEFSAFPGLEQGMRNIVRQQQIKEQLYLFLLQRREESAISSAATSPVAKVIDPAFSENTPVDPKPWFILLGGFLIGFIIPLLVVFVKNFLDTKVHHKGDLQKLNKHIPFLGEIPKVSPEGDDIIQVNDRSPLAESFRILRTNLAYLVQSRNKEKAEVIFITSTIKGEGKTFVSYNLSRTLASTGKSVLLIGADIRNPKLHKFTGATVGAKGLSDYLYNYDLNSNDVITPTNQGDIPVDLILSGAIPPNPAELLMNNRMEKLIESEKNNYDYIIVDTAPTMIVTDTLLISPLADTTLYITRAGYTEKKLLDFPKDLREQGKLKGVAIVLNDVDYSKFSYGAKYGYSYGYGYGYGADDEKKSLIDRLFNRKKA
;
A
#
# COMPACT_ATOMS: atom_id res chain seq x y z
N MET A 1 -24.50 -43.62 48.43
CA MET A 1 -25.01 -42.30 48.02
C MET A 1 -24.39 -41.29 48.97
N GLU A 2 -23.97 -40.15 48.43
CA GLU A 2 -23.23 -39.04 49.06
C GLU A 2 -21.73 -39.28 49.29
N GLU A 3 -20.91 -38.24 49.05
CA GLU A 3 -19.44 -38.15 49.10
C GLU A 3 -18.59 -38.39 47.82
N LEU A 4 -19.07 -38.05 46.62
CA LEU A 4 -18.17 -37.76 45.47
C LEU A 4 -18.61 -36.55 44.62
N GLN A 5 -19.28 -35.56 45.24
CA GLN A 5 -19.59 -34.28 44.61
C GLN A 5 -18.95 -33.15 45.39
N GLU A 6 -17.67 -32.88 45.11
CA GLU A 6 -17.08 -31.54 45.20
C GLU A 6 -15.63 -31.58 44.67
N PHE A 7 -15.49 -31.45 43.36
CA PHE A 7 -14.32 -30.81 42.77
C PHE A 7 -14.81 -29.84 41.71
N SER A 8 -15.08 -28.63 42.18
CA SER A 8 -15.07 -27.42 41.38
C SER A 8 -13.63 -27.23 40.89
N GLU A 9 -13.32 -27.67 39.66
CA GLU A 9 -12.14 -27.19 38.94
C GLU A 9 -12.57 -26.10 37.96
N ALA A 10 -12.06 -24.90 38.23
CA ALA A 10 -12.14 -23.73 37.37
C ALA A 10 -11.71 -24.07 35.94
N GLU A 11 -12.36 -23.45 34.95
CA GLU A 11 -11.93 -23.45 33.57
C GLU A 11 -10.58 -22.71 33.42
N GLU A 12 -9.47 -23.38 33.73
CA GLU A 12 -8.21 -23.03 33.10
C GLU A 12 -8.16 -23.72 31.74
N SER A 13 -8.58 -23.00 30.70
CA SER A 13 -8.09 -23.27 29.36
C SER A 13 -6.58 -22.98 29.35
N ASN A 14 -5.78 -23.92 29.84
CA ASN A 14 -4.33 -23.89 29.68
C ASN A 14 -4.05 -24.16 28.20
N PHE A 15 -4.13 -23.09 27.40
CA PHE A 15 -3.60 -23.05 26.05
C PHE A 15 -2.08 -23.25 26.18
N ASP A 16 -1.63 -24.50 26.01
CA ASP A 16 -0.23 -24.84 26.06
C ASP A 16 0.47 -24.27 24.81
N LEU A 17 0.84 -22.99 24.92
CA LEU A 17 1.51 -22.21 23.88
C LEU A 17 2.79 -22.92 23.41
N LYS A 18 3.44 -23.66 24.30
CA LYS A 18 4.64 -24.44 24.00
C LYS A 18 4.30 -25.62 23.11
N ALA A 19 3.27 -26.40 23.44
CA ALA A 19 2.82 -27.51 22.59
C ALA A 19 2.40 -27.03 21.19
N GLU A 20 1.76 -25.86 21.09
CA GLU A 20 1.35 -25.28 19.82
C GLU A 20 2.57 -24.85 18.97
N ILE A 21 3.57 -24.21 19.58
CA ILE A 21 4.84 -23.83 18.90
C ILE A 21 5.60 -25.05 18.38
N TYR A 22 5.64 -26.16 19.13
CA TYR A 22 6.34 -27.38 18.69
C TYR A 22 5.72 -28.01 17.44
N LYS A 23 4.41 -27.89 17.23
CA LYS A 23 3.73 -28.37 16.01
C LYS A 23 4.23 -27.64 14.76
N TYR A 24 4.46 -26.33 14.85
CA TYR A 24 5.00 -25.54 13.73
C TYR A 24 6.51 -25.77 13.56
N LEU A 25 7.26 -25.97 14.65
CA LEU A 25 8.68 -26.34 14.60
C LEU A 25 8.92 -27.67 13.88
N ALA A 26 8.00 -28.64 13.94
CA ALA A 26 8.11 -29.87 13.14
C ALA A 26 8.17 -29.59 11.63
N HIS A 27 7.61 -28.45 11.19
CA HIS A 27 7.60 -27.98 9.80
C HIS A 27 8.61 -26.86 9.52
N TRP A 28 9.62 -26.67 10.37
CA TRP A 28 10.61 -25.57 10.23
C TRP A 28 11.27 -25.50 8.84
N LYS A 29 11.49 -26.63 8.18
CA LYS A 29 12.05 -26.69 6.81
C LYS A 29 11.18 -25.95 5.80
N TRP A 30 9.86 -26.03 5.93
CA TRP A 30 8.91 -25.33 5.07
C TRP A 30 8.88 -23.84 5.35
N LEU A 31 9.00 -23.44 6.61
CA LEU A 31 9.11 -22.02 7.00
C LEU A 31 10.39 -21.40 6.43
N VAL A 32 11.54 -22.07 6.62
CA VAL A 32 12.82 -21.61 6.08
C VAL A 32 12.81 -21.57 4.56
N PHE A 33 12.28 -22.60 3.89
CA PHE A 33 12.16 -22.63 2.44
C PHE A 33 11.27 -21.50 1.92
N GLY A 34 10.11 -21.26 2.53
CA GLY A 34 9.21 -20.17 2.17
C GLY A 34 9.85 -18.80 2.34
N SER A 35 10.52 -18.55 3.46
CA SER A 35 11.27 -17.30 3.70
C SER A 35 12.40 -17.09 2.68
N LEU A 36 13.17 -18.13 2.36
CA LEU A 36 14.24 -18.05 1.35
C LEU A 36 13.67 -17.78 -0.05
N LEU A 37 12.55 -18.43 -0.41
CA LEU A 37 11.88 -18.21 -1.69
C LEU A 37 11.32 -16.79 -1.78
N GLY A 38 10.69 -16.28 -0.71
CA GLY A 38 10.19 -14.91 -0.64
C GLY A 38 11.30 -13.87 -0.75
N LEU A 39 12.44 -14.10 -0.09
CA LEU A 39 13.64 -13.27 -0.23
C LEU A 39 14.23 -13.31 -1.63
N LEU A 40 14.29 -14.49 -2.26
CA LEU A 40 14.76 -14.64 -3.65
C LEU A 40 13.89 -13.83 -4.61
N LEU A 41 12.57 -13.94 -4.50
CA LEU A 41 11.63 -13.19 -5.35
C LEU A 41 11.74 -11.67 -5.12
N ALA A 42 11.83 -11.23 -3.86
CA ALA A 42 12.04 -9.82 -3.54
C ALA A 42 13.39 -9.29 -4.04
N PHE A 43 14.44 -10.11 -3.98
CA PHE A 43 15.75 -9.78 -4.54
C PHE A 43 15.70 -9.66 -6.07
N LEU A 44 15.05 -10.61 -6.76
CA LEU A 44 14.88 -10.57 -8.21
C LEU A 44 14.07 -9.34 -8.64
N TYR A 45 13.00 -9.01 -7.91
CA TYR A 45 12.24 -7.77 -8.15
C TYR A 45 13.14 -6.54 -8.04
N ASN A 46 13.84 -6.36 -6.91
CA ASN A 46 14.76 -5.23 -6.73
C ASN A 46 15.88 -5.17 -7.78
N ARG A 47 16.30 -6.32 -8.32
CA ARG A 47 17.39 -6.41 -9.32
C ARG A 47 16.93 -6.00 -10.72
N TYR A 48 15.65 -6.18 -11.04
CA TYR A 48 15.08 -5.97 -12.37
C TYR A 48 14.09 -4.80 -12.46
N THR A 49 13.70 -4.20 -11.34
CA THR A 49 12.96 -2.93 -11.34
C THR A 49 13.91 -1.76 -11.60
N ILE A 50 13.53 -0.87 -12.52
CA ILE A 50 14.31 0.33 -12.85
C ILE A 50 14.19 1.31 -11.67
N PRO A 51 15.32 1.83 -11.12
CA PRO A 51 15.27 2.76 -10.01
C PRO A 51 14.78 4.14 -10.46
N GLU A 52 13.84 4.71 -9.72
CA GLU A 52 13.36 6.08 -9.88
C GLU A 52 13.98 7.00 -8.82
N TYR A 53 14.37 8.21 -9.24
CA TYR A 53 15.00 9.21 -8.37
C TYR A 53 14.15 10.47 -8.31
N ARG A 54 14.00 11.03 -7.10
CA ARG A 54 13.40 12.34 -6.90
C ARG A 54 14.43 13.43 -7.13
N THR A 55 14.05 14.44 -7.88
CA THR A 55 14.81 15.67 -8.09
C THR A 55 14.05 16.82 -7.51
N GLU A 56 14.72 17.66 -6.73
CA GLU A 56 14.15 18.81 -6.06
C GLU A 56 14.87 20.10 -6.49
N ALA A 57 14.12 21.20 -6.59
CA ALA A 57 14.62 22.54 -6.82
C ALA A 57 13.83 23.53 -5.95
N SER A 58 14.42 24.68 -5.63
CA SER A 58 13.68 25.72 -4.91
C SER A 58 13.90 27.11 -5.48
N MET A 59 12.84 27.89 -5.54
CA MET A 59 12.84 29.27 -6.05
C MET A 59 11.98 30.16 -5.17
N MET A 60 12.38 31.42 -5.03
CA MET A 60 11.67 32.45 -4.29
C MET A 60 11.01 33.41 -5.27
N ILE A 61 9.71 33.65 -5.12
CA ILE A 61 9.01 34.66 -5.90
C ILE A 61 9.40 36.05 -5.38
N LEU A 62 9.83 36.93 -6.29
CA LEU A 62 10.20 38.30 -5.97
C LEU A 62 8.95 39.18 -6.08
N GLN A 63 8.43 39.64 -4.94
CA GLN A 63 7.34 40.64 -4.94
C GLN A 63 7.90 42.04 -5.21
N ASP A 64 7.21 42.84 -6.03
CA ASP A 64 7.60 44.22 -6.29
C ASP A 64 7.56 45.09 -5.01
N GLU A 65 8.66 45.79 -4.73
CA GLU A 65 8.84 46.61 -3.52
C GLU A 65 7.73 47.67 -3.34
N GLN A 66 7.07 48.11 -4.42
CA GLN A 66 5.95 49.06 -4.37
C GLN A 66 4.79 48.58 -3.48
N LYS A 67 4.52 47.27 -3.40
CA LYS A 67 3.47 46.74 -2.51
C LYS A 67 3.79 46.95 -1.03
N ARG A 68 5.07 47.05 -0.65
CA ARG A 68 5.48 47.31 0.75
C ARG A 68 5.25 48.76 1.17
N ILE A 69 5.27 49.70 0.23
CA ILE A 69 5.13 51.13 0.51
C ILE A 69 3.67 51.51 0.75
N SER A 70 2.72 50.88 0.05
CA SER A 70 1.28 51.11 0.24
C SER A 70 0.74 50.62 1.61
N GLY A 71 1.45 49.71 2.28
CA GLY A 71 1.11 49.22 3.63
C GLY A 71 1.65 50.07 4.79
N ALA A 72 2.47 51.09 4.51
CA ALA A 72 3.14 51.90 5.54
C ALA A 72 2.37 53.18 5.95
N LEU A 73 1.16 53.41 5.39
CA LEU A 73 0.29 54.52 5.79
C LEU A 73 -0.49 54.16 7.08
N PRO A 74 -0.43 55.00 8.14
CA PRO A 74 -1.15 54.73 9.38
C PRO A 74 -2.65 54.93 9.15
N GLY A 75 -3.40 53.83 9.02
CA GLY A 75 -4.86 53.86 8.90
C GLY A 75 -5.49 52.79 7.99
N GLY A 76 -4.70 52.04 7.22
CA GLY A 76 -5.20 50.91 6.44
C GLY A 76 -5.43 49.68 7.32
N GLY A 77 -6.70 49.28 7.49
CA GLY A 77 -7.05 48.04 8.20
C GLY A 77 -6.37 46.83 7.55
N ILE A 78 -6.01 45.84 8.39
CA ILE A 78 -5.52 44.52 8.00
C ILE A 78 -6.64 43.82 7.21
N LEU A 79 -6.71 44.07 5.91
CA LEU A 79 -7.30 43.14 4.97
C LEU A 79 -6.17 42.19 4.55
N THR A 80 -6.23 40.98 5.08
CA THR A 80 -5.48 39.82 4.63
C THR A 80 -5.80 39.60 3.15
N THR A 81 -4.99 40.21 2.28
CA THR A 81 -5.06 39.98 0.84
C THR A 81 -4.35 38.66 0.55
N ASP A 82 -5.15 37.62 0.69
CA ASP A 82 -5.37 36.59 -0.32
C ASP A 82 -4.16 35.76 -0.77
N ASP A 83 -4.24 34.47 -0.43
CA ASP A 83 -3.42 33.32 -0.83
C ASP A 83 -3.30 33.13 -2.38
N SER A 84 -3.95 33.99 -3.15
CA SER A 84 -4.09 33.90 -4.61
C SER A 84 -2.81 34.23 -5.38
N GLY A 85 -1.91 35.04 -4.82
CA GLY A 85 -0.67 35.45 -5.52
C GLY A 85 0.26 34.27 -5.83
N ILE A 86 0.52 33.41 -4.85
CA ILE A 86 1.41 32.26 -5.00
C ILE A 86 0.73 31.15 -5.79
N GLN A 87 -0.56 30.92 -5.56
CA GLN A 87 -1.31 29.92 -6.32
C GLN A 87 -1.30 30.25 -7.82
N ASN A 88 -1.42 31.52 -8.22
CA ASN A 88 -1.30 31.93 -9.62
C ASN A 88 0.07 31.56 -10.22
N HIS A 89 1.16 31.74 -9.46
CA HIS A 89 2.49 31.34 -9.92
C HIS A 89 2.64 29.81 -10.03
N ILE A 90 2.02 29.06 -9.11
CA ILE A 90 2.00 27.58 -9.18
C ILE A 90 1.24 27.11 -10.43
N GLU A 91 0.08 27.69 -10.73
CA GLU A 91 -0.67 27.37 -11.96
C GLU A 91 0.10 27.74 -13.22
N ASN A 92 0.79 28.89 -13.22
CA ASN A 92 1.64 29.29 -14.35
C ASN A 92 2.80 28.32 -14.58
N LEU A 93 3.45 27.84 -13.50
CA LEU A 93 4.49 26.81 -13.58
C LEU A 93 3.96 25.47 -14.10
N ARG A 94 2.69 25.13 -13.83
CA ARG A 94 2.00 23.93 -14.33
C ARG A 94 1.36 24.11 -15.70
N SER A 95 1.43 25.30 -16.28
CA SER A 95 0.77 25.57 -17.55
C SER A 95 1.32 24.67 -18.67
N LYS A 96 0.41 24.11 -19.46
CA LYS A 96 0.76 23.19 -20.54
C LYS A 96 1.75 23.81 -21.52
N ARG A 97 1.55 25.09 -21.85
CA ARG A 97 2.43 25.85 -22.76
C ARG A 97 3.87 25.89 -22.23
N LEU A 98 4.06 26.26 -20.97
CA LEU A 98 5.39 26.38 -20.37
C LEU A 98 6.10 25.02 -20.38
N VAL A 99 5.42 23.96 -19.95
CA VAL A 99 5.99 22.61 -19.93
C VAL A 99 6.25 22.08 -21.35
N GLU A 100 5.38 22.35 -22.32
CA GLU A 100 5.60 22.01 -23.73
C GLU A 100 6.85 22.69 -24.29
N ASN A 101 7.08 23.98 -23.98
CA ASN A 101 8.29 24.70 -24.39
C ASN A 101 9.56 24.11 -23.76
N VAL A 102 9.50 23.70 -22.50
CA VAL A 102 10.63 23.05 -21.80
C VAL A 102 10.94 21.68 -22.41
N VAL A 103 9.90 20.88 -22.68
CA VAL A 103 10.02 19.58 -23.35
C VAL A 103 10.61 19.74 -24.75
N ASN A 104 10.23 20.81 -25.46
CA ASN A 104 10.76 21.13 -26.78
C ASN A 104 12.24 21.57 -26.73
N GLU A 105 12.63 22.51 -25.86
CA GLU A 105 14.03 22.98 -25.75
C GLU A 105 15.00 21.84 -25.38
N LEU A 106 14.52 20.85 -24.64
CA LEU A 106 15.32 19.71 -24.19
C LEU A 106 15.17 18.47 -25.08
N ASP A 107 14.40 18.53 -26.17
CA ASP A 107 14.09 17.41 -27.07
C ASP A 107 13.60 16.14 -26.32
N LEU A 108 12.84 16.30 -25.22
CA LEU A 108 12.40 15.17 -24.38
C LEU A 108 11.33 14.28 -25.05
N ASN A 109 10.84 14.69 -26.22
CA ASN A 109 9.97 13.88 -27.07
C ASN A 109 10.70 12.69 -27.70
N VAL A 110 12.04 12.71 -27.72
CA VAL A 110 12.88 11.60 -28.18
C VAL A 110 13.60 11.00 -26.97
N SER A 111 13.30 9.74 -26.66
CA SER A 111 13.95 8.99 -25.59
C SER A 111 14.86 7.91 -26.18
N TYR A 112 16.03 7.74 -25.58
CA TYR A 112 17.06 6.79 -26.05
C TYR A 112 17.24 5.70 -24.99
N PHE A 113 16.99 4.45 -25.33
CA PHE A 113 17.12 3.32 -24.43
C PHE A 113 18.24 2.39 -24.91
N ASN A 114 19.17 2.06 -24.03
CA ASN A 114 20.16 1.02 -24.29
C ASN A 114 19.55 -0.33 -23.92
N GLU A 115 19.41 -1.24 -24.89
CA GLU A 115 18.89 -2.59 -24.62
C GLU A 115 19.92 -3.43 -23.88
N GLY A 116 19.60 -3.82 -22.64
CA GLY A 116 20.33 -4.84 -21.90
C GLY A 116 19.71 -6.23 -22.08
N ASN A 117 20.37 -7.25 -21.53
CA ASN A 117 19.86 -8.64 -21.61
C ASN A 117 18.50 -8.86 -20.92
N VAL A 118 18.09 -7.97 -20.00
CA VAL A 118 16.86 -8.14 -19.21
C VAL A 118 16.07 -6.83 -19.05
N ILE A 119 16.75 -5.69 -18.93
CA ILE A 119 16.12 -4.37 -18.82
C ILE A 119 16.71 -3.42 -19.85
N ALA A 120 15.87 -2.53 -20.39
CA ALA A 120 16.31 -1.41 -21.20
C ALA A 120 16.42 -0.17 -20.30
N VAL A 121 17.55 0.52 -20.34
CA VAL A 121 17.81 1.69 -19.48
C VAL A 121 17.88 2.94 -20.33
N GLU A 122 17.15 3.99 -19.94
CA GLU A 122 17.21 5.27 -20.64
C GLU A 122 18.59 5.92 -20.49
N ALA A 123 19.23 6.24 -21.62
CA ALA A 123 20.56 6.82 -21.69
C ALA A 123 20.53 8.36 -21.73
N TYR A 124 19.45 8.99 -22.22
CA TYR A 124 19.33 10.44 -22.41
C TYR A 124 20.59 11.02 -23.10
N LYS A 125 21.35 11.91 -22.44
CA LYS A 125 22.59 12.51 -22.97
C LYS A 125 23.79 11.56 -23.09
N SER A 126 23.73 10.39 -22.46
CA SER A 126 24.78 9.36 -22.53
C SER A 126 24.60 8.35 -23.68
N SER A 127 23.57 8.55 -24.52
CA SER A 127 23.37 7.76 -25.74
C SER A 127 24.54 7.92 -26.71
N SER A 128 24.95 6.80 -27.33
CA SER A 128 26.00 6.78 -28.36
C SER A 128 25.54 7.32 -29.72
N VAL A 129 24.22 7.44 -29.93
CA VAL A 129 23.60 7.92 -31.17
C VAL A 129 22.57 9.00 -30.88
N VAL A 130 22.39 9.89 -31.86
CA VAL A 130 21.43 10.99 -31.81
C VAL A 130 20.70 11.06 -33.14
N ILE A 131 19.38 11.21 -33.08
CA ILE A 131 18.56 11.48 -34.25
C ILE A 131 18.40 12.99 -34.42
N GLN A 132 18.56 13.49 -35.64
CA GLN A 132 18.26 14.87 -36.02
C GLN A 132 17.22 14.86 -37.13
N PHE A 133 16.14 15.59 -36.94
CA PHE A 133 15.04 15.67 -37.90
C PHE A 133 15.25 16.81 -38.89
N LEU A 134 15.00 16.53 -40.17
CA LEU A 134 14.89 17.53 -41.25
C LEU A 134 13.43 17.90 -41.55
N SER A 135 12.48 17.07 -41.09
CA SER A 135 11.05 17.34 -41.18
C SER A 135 10.61 18.49 -40.28
N SER A 136 9.50 19.14 -40.64
CA SER A 136 8.96 20.23 -39.83
C SER A 136 8.54 19.76 -38.44
N ASP A 137 8.75 20.63 -37.45
CA ASP A 137 8.43 20.40 -36.04
C ASP A 137 7.00 19.89 -35.83
N SER A 138 6.03 20.38 -36.62
CA SER A 138 4.63 19.93 -36.55
C SER A 138 4.46 18.43 -36.83
N ILE A 139 5.28 17.86 -37.72
CA ILE A 139 5.26 16.43 -38.04
C ILE A 139 5.96 15.64 -36.92
N VAL A 140 7.10 16.13 -36.45
CA VAL A 140 7.90 15.50 -35.39
C VAL A 140 7.14 15.46 -34.07
N HIS A 141 6.47 16.55 -33.69
CA HIS A 141 5.71 16.65 -32.43
C HIS A 141 4.44 15.80 -32.40
N ALA A 142 3.93 15.37 -33.57
CA ALA A 142 2.77 14.49 -33.68
C ALA A 142 3.16 13.03 -33.92
N ALA A 143 4.45 12.75 -34.17
CA ALA A 143 4.93 11.42 -34.47
C ALA A 143 4.94 10.51 -33.23
N SER A 144 4.73 9.23 -33.48
CA SER A 144 4.94 8.16 -32.52
C SER A 144 5.59 6.98 -33.23
N GLY A 145 6.69 6.46 -32.70
CA GLY A 145 7.38 5.32 -33.29
C GLY A 145 8.56 4.85 -32.46
N ASN A 146 8.94 3.59 -32.62
CA ASN A 146 10.09 2.98 -31.98
C ASN A 146 11.07 2.50 -33.05
N LEU A 147 12.31 2.97 -32.97
CA LEU A 147 13.36 2.74 -33.95
C LEU A 147 14.55 2.06 -33.27
N LEU A 148 14.85 0.83 -33.66
CA LEU A 148 15.99 0.07 -33.17
C LEU A 148 17.20 0.34 -34.06
N VAL A 149 18.24 0.91 -33.47
CA VAL A 149 19.50 1.24 -34.14
C VAL A 149 20.59 0.33 -33.61
N THR A 150 21.05 -0.60 -34.44
CA THR A 150 22.17 -1.50 -34.11
C THR A 150 23.41 -1.07 -34.91
N PRO A 151 24.46 -0.54 -34.27
CA PRO A 151 25.71 -0.23 -34.96
C PRO A 151 26.37 -1.53 -35.43
N GLU A 152 26.66 -1.64 -36.74
CA GLU A 152 27.39 -2.79 -37.32
C GLU A 152 28.89 -2.45 -37.53
N SER A 153 29.22 -1.17 -37.68
CA SER A 153 30.56 -0.63 -37.90
C SER A 153 30.68 0.78 -37.33
N GLU A 154 31.90 1.34 -37.30
CA GLU A 154 32.12 2.78 -37.00
C GLU A 154 31.43 3.71 -38.00
N THR A 155 31.01 3.19 -39.16
CA THR A 155 30.43 3.98 -40.27
C THR A 155 29.00 3.59 -40.67
N THR A 156 28.50 2.42 -40.23
CA THR A 156 27.20 1.88 -40.65
C THR A 156 26.37 1.38 -39.47
N PHE A 157 25.06 1.52 -39.58
CA PHE A 157 24.08 1.00 -38.62
C PHE A 157 22.93 0.31 -39.35
N ARG A 158 22.36 -0.71 -38.72
CA ARG A 158 21.08 -1.30 -39.13
C ARG A 158 19.95 -0.60 -38.40
N LEU A 159 18.97 -0.11 -39.14
CA LEU A 159 17.76 0.52 -38.61
C LEU A 159 16.59 -0.42 -38.80
N LYS A 160 15.91 -0.74 -37.70
CA LYS A 160 14.72 -1.58 -37.70
C LYS A 160 13.56 -0.88 -37.01
N GLU A 161 12.41 -0.86 -37.66
CA GLU A 161 11.16 -0.41 -37.04
C GLU A 161 10.46 -1.60 -36.34
N GLU A 162 9.90 -1.37 -35.15
CA GLU A 162 9.24 -2.42 -34.34
C GLU A 162 8.04 -3.08 -35.07
N SER A 163 7.44 -2.38 -36.04
CA SER A 163 6.39 -2.92 -36.92
C SER A 163 6.88 -4.04 -37.87
N PHE A 164 8.20 -4.29 -37.95
CA PHE A 164 8.88 -5.19 -38.89
C PHE A 164 8.70 -4.81 -40.38
N GLU A 165 8.15 -3.65 -40.70
CA GLU A 165 7.98 -3.20 -42.11
C GLU A 165 9.24 -2.55 -42.69
N TYR A 166 10.19 -2.12 -41.85
CA TYR A 166 11.43 -1.45 -42.26
C TYR A 166 12.65 -2.06 -41.57
N ASP A 167 13.60 -2.60 -42.36
CA ASP A 167 14.88 -3.17 -41.90
C ASP A 167 15.95 -2.93 -42.99
N GLU A 168 16.70 -1.84 -42.86
CA GLU A 168 17.73 -1.42 -43.82
C GLU A 168 19.02 -0.98 -43.12
N VAL A 169 20.15 -1.11 -43.83
CA VAL A 169 21.48 -0.68 -43.35
C VAL A 169 21.81 0.67 -43.98
N HIS A 170 22.12 1.66 -43.13
CA HIS A 170 22.41 3.04 -43.51
C HIS A 170 23.79 3.47 -43.03
N LYS A 171 24.33 4.53 -43.63
CA LYS A 171 25.54 5.20 -43.12
C LYS A 171 25.17 6.29 -42.13
N PHE A 172 26.02 6.54 -41.13
CA PHE A 172 25.85 7.70 -40.26
C PHE A 172 25.86 9.00 -41.09
N GLY A 173 24.93 9.90 -40.81
CA GLY A 173 24.71 11.14 -41.58
C GLY A 173 23.93 10.97 -42.90
N GLU A 174 23.52 9.75 -43.27
CA GLU A 174 22.62 9.52 -44.40
C GLU A 174 21.17 9.93 -44.05
N ILE A 175 20.48 10.55 -45.02
CA ILE A 175 19.08 10.98 -44.84
C ILE A 175 18.17 9.77 -45.05
N VAL A 176 17.51 9.34 -43.97
CA VAL A 176 16.52 8.27 -43.99
C VAL A 176 15.12 8.89 -44.04
N LYS A 177 14.28 8.34 -44.93
CA LYS A 177 12.87 8.74 -45.05
C LYS A 177 11.97 7.60 -44.59
N LEU A 178 11.29 7.80 -43.46
CA LEU A 178 10.37 6.84 -42.88
C LEU A 178 8.97 7.46 -42.79
N GLY A 179 8.11 7.12 -43.75
CA GLY A 179 6.78 7.72 -43.91
C GLY A 179 6.84 9.22 -44.20
N LYS A 180 6.40 10.05 -43.24
CA LYS A 180 6.46 11.54 -43.31
C LYS A 180 7.66 12.14 -42.58
N LEU A 181 8.49 11.30 -41.94
CA LEU A 181 9.67 11.73 -41.20
C LEU A 181 10.91 11.58 -42.08
N GLU A 182 11.68 12.65 -42.17
CA GLU A 182 13.00 12.71 -42.76
C GLU A 182 13.99 13.07 -41.65
N PHE A 183 14.98 12.21 -41.42
CA PHE A 183 15.95 12.38 -40.35
C PHE A 183 17.29 11.73 -40.72
N PHE A 184 18.34 12.09 -40.00
CA PHE A 184 19.63 11.40 -40.06
C PHE A 184 20.12 11.09 -38.64
N ILE A 185 20.97 10.09 -38.53
CA ILE A 185 21.52 9.64 -37.24
C ILE A 185 23.02 9.94 -37.21
N GLU A 186 23.47 10.56 -36.13
CA GLU A 186 24.87 10.86 -35.89
C GLU A 186 25.38 10.18 -34.61
N PRO A 187 26.66 9.74 -34.58
CA PRO A 187 27.28 9.24 -33.38
C PRO A 187 27.61 10.41 -32.42
N ARG A 188 27.10 10.33 -31.19
CA ARG A 188 27.41 11.29 -30.12
C ARG A 188 28.52 10.68 -29.27
N GLY A 189 29.76 10.98 -29.64
CA GLY A 189 31.03 10.73 -28.93
C GLY A 189 31.06 9.58 -27.91
N GLY A 190 31.75 8.49 -28.26
CA GLY A 190 31.96 7.32 -27.40
C GLY A 190 32.45 6.15 -28.24
N SER A 191 33.02 5.11 -27.62
CA SER A 191 33.39 3.91 -28.37
C SER A 191 32.13 3.17 -28.82
N LEU A 192 31.86 3.16 -30.13
CA LEU A 192 30.81 2.35 -30.79
C LEU A 192 31.14 0.83 -30.74
N SER A 193 32.17 0.43 -30.01
CA SER A 193 32.79 -0.90 -30.02
C SER A 193 31.93 -2.03 -29.42
N ASN A 194 30.89 -1.72 -28.67
CA ASN A 194 29.97 -2.73 -28.15
C ASN A 194 28.67 -2.58 -28.94
N ASN A 195 28.34 -3.58 -29.77
CA ASN A 195 27.12 -3.74 -30.60
C ASN A 195 25.79 -3.67 -29.80
N ASN A 196 25.65 -2.73 -28.87
CA ASN A 196 24.45 -2.54 -28.08
C ASN A 196 23.44 -1.81 -28.95
N THR A 197 22.30 -2.45 -29.18
CA THR A 197 21.17 -1.84 -29.85
C THR A 197 20.63 -0.68 -29.01
N VAL A 198 20.49 0.48 -29.63
CA VAL A 198 19.84 1.64 -29.03
C VAL A 198 18.42 1.71 -29.59
N ASN A 199 17.44 1.61 -28.70
CA ASN A 199 16.04 1.83 -29.05
C ASN A 199 15.71 3.33 -28.89
N ILE A 200 15.40 3.98 -30.00
CA ILE A 200 14.99 5.38 -30.07
C ILE A 200 13.46 5.41 -30.10
N GLN A 201 12.87 5.91 -29.03
CA GLN A 201 11.42 6.07 -28.91
C GLN A 201 11.03 7.53 -29.18
N ILE A 202 10.21 7.75 -30.20
CA ILE A 202 9.62 9.04 -30.55
C ILE A 202 8.20 9.05 -30.00
N SER A 203 7.87 10.05 -29.19
CA SER A 203 6.54 10.24 -28.61
C SER A 203 5.98 11.62 -28.92
N PRO A 204 4.64 11.78 -29.03
CA PRO A 204 4.05 13.08 -29.26
C PRO A 204 4.38 14.05 -28.13
N LEU A 205 4.78 15.27 -28.48
CA LEU A 205 5.28 16.28 -27.53
C LEU A 205 4.25 16.57 -26.42
N ARG A 206 2.98 16.71 -26.80
CA ARG A 206 1.87 16.93 -25.84
C ARG A 206 1.70 15.80 -24.84
N LYS A 207 1.96 14.56 -25.24
CA LYS A 207 1.84 13.39 -24.34
C LYS A 207 2.92 13.46 -23.26
N ILE A 208 4.15 13.75 -23.66
CA ILE A 208 5.29 13.91 -22.74
C ILE A 208 5.09 15.11 -21.82
N ALA A 209 4.64 16.25 -22.34
CA ALA A 209 4.35 17.41 -21.50
C ALA A 209 3.29 17.11 -20.42
N ASN A 210 2.21 16.41 -20.76
CA ASN A 210 1.20 16.00 -19.77
C ASN A 210 1.75 15.00 -18.74
N ASP A 211 2.64 14.09 -19.15
CA ASP A 211 3.31 13.17 -18.23
C ASP A 211 4.16 13.95 -17.19
N TYR A 212 4.96 14.90 -17.64
CA TYR A 212 5.74 15.77 -16.75
C TYR A 212 4.85 16.62 -15.84
N ILE A 213 3.74 17.18 -16.33
CA ILE A 213 2.77 17.92 -15.50
C ILE A 213 2.21 17.02 -14.38
N SER A 214 1.92 15.76 -14.69
CA SER A 214 1.37 14.81 -13.71
C SER A 214 2.40 14.34 -12.68
N LYS A 215 3.67 14.22 -13.06
CA LYS A 215 4.79 13.82 -12.19
C LYS A 215 5.36 14.98 -11.38
N MET A 216 5.04 16.21 -11.74
CA MET A 216 5.58 17.41 -11.11
C MET A 216 4.75 17.84 -9.89
N GLU A 217 5.42 17.92 -8.75
CA GLU A 217 4.86 18.44 -7.50
C GLU A 217 5.42 19.83 -7.23
N ILE A 218 4.54 20.79 -6.96
CA ILE A 218 4.92 22.16 -6.56
C ILE A 218 4.23 22.46 -5.25
N SER A 219 4.99 22.89 -4.25
CA SER A 219 4.47 23.20 -2.91
C SER A 219 5.27 24.32 -2.26
N SER A 220 4.66 25.06 -1.32
CA SER A 220 5.37 26.08 -0.55
C SER A 220 6.32 25.44 0.47
N ARG A 221 7.54 25.98 0.62
CA ARG A 221 8.58 25.43 1.48
C ARG A 221 8.56 26.09 2.87
N GLY A 222 8.00 25.39 3.86
CA GLY A 222 8.02 25.81 5.27
C GLY A 222 6.96 26.85 5.61
N LYS A 223 7.27 27.79 6.54
CA LYS A 223 6.37 28.89 6.94
C LYS A 223 6.54 30.16 6.08
N ALA A 224 7.51 30.16 5.16
CA ALA A 224 7.73 31.26 4.24
C ALA A 224 6.87 31.00 3.00
N GLU A 225 5.81 31.78 2.83
CA GLU A 225 4.88 31.64 1.70
C GLU A 225 5.57 31.96 0.37
N ASP A 226 6.61 32.79 0.35
CA ASP A 226 7.30 33.23 -0.87
C ASP A 226 8.25 32.20 -1.52
N ILE A 227 8.48 31.03 -0.91
CA ILE A 227 9.42 30.01 -1.42
C ILE A 227 8.65 28.80 -1.96
N LEU A 228 8.86 28.49 -3.24
CA LEU A 228 8.34 27.31 -3.91
C LEU A 228 9.39 26.20 -3.97
N ALA A 229 9.00 25.00 -3.57
CA ALA A 229 9.73 23.76 -3.80
C ALA A 229 9.08 23.01 -4.97
N LEU A 230 9.88 22.73 -6.00
CA LEU A 230 9.50 21.96 -7.17
C LEU A 230 10.17 20.59 -7.08
N SER A 231 9.43 19.53 -7.38
CA SER A 231 10.01 18.20 -7.48
C SER A 231 9.42 17.38 -8.61
N VAL A 232 10.25 16.48 -9.16
CA VAL A 232 9.84 15.52 -10.20
C VAL A 232 10.54 14.18 -9.96
N THR A 233 9.83 13.08 -10.16
CA THR A 233 10.38 11.72 -10.12
C THR A 233 10.69 11.23 -11.54
N GLY A 234 11.86 10.65 -11.73
CA GLY A 234 12.26 10.10 -13.03
C GLY A 234 13.40 9.10 -12.93
N GLU A 235 13.55 8.29 -13.97
CA GLU A 235 14.57 7.23 -14.07
C GLU A 235 15.99 7.81 -14.20
N VAL A 236 16.13 8.90 -14.98
CA VAL A 236 17.42 9.56 -15.25
C VAL A 236 17.52 10.86 -14.46
N LYS A 237 18.39 10.86 -13.44
CA LYS A 237 18.67 12.03 -12.58
C LYS A 237 18.93 13.32 -13.37
N GLN A 238 19.82 13.26 -14.36
CA GLN A 238 20.21 14.43 -15.16
C GLN A 238 19.03 14.98 -15.99
N LYS A 239 18.16 14.11 -16.53
CA LYS A 239 16.99 14.50 -17.30
C LYS A 239 16.02 15.31 -16.44
N SER A 240 15.76 14.83 -15.22
CA SER A 240 14.92 15.53 -14.25
C SER A 240 15.52 16.85 -13.76
N GLN A 241 16.84 16.92 -13.57
CA GLN A 241 17.56 18.16 -13.22
C GLN A 241 17.46 19.21 -14.33
N ASP A 242 17.76 18.81 -15.56
CA ASP A 242 17.68 19.67 -16.74
C ASP A 242 16.25 20.20 -16.91
N PHE A 243 15.24 19.33 -16.75
CA PHE A 243 13.84 19.72 -16.84
C PHE A 243 13.47 20.82 -15.83
N LEU A 244 13.74 20.62 -14.53
CA LEU A 244 13.38 21.60 -13.51
C LEU A 244 14.17 22.92 -13.65
N ASN A 245 15.46 22.85 -14.01
CA ASN A 245 16.27 24.05 -14.23
C ASN A 245 15.76 24.86 -15.44
N THR A 246 15.45 24.18 -16.54
CA THR A 246 14.92 24.82 -17.75
C THR A 246 13.50 25.35 -17.52
N LEU A 247 12.68 24.67 -16.71
CA LEU A 247 11.37 25.17 -16.30
C LEU A 247 11.46 26.50 -15.54
N MET A 248 12.33 26.57 -14.52
CA MET A 248 12.56 27.81 -13.76
C MET A 248 13.12 28.93 -14.65
N LYS A 249 13.97 28.59 -15.62
CA LYS A 249 14.51 29.54 -16.60
C LYS A 249 13.41 30.11 -17.51
N HIS A 250 12.57 29.27 -18.11
CA HIS A 250 11.46 29.71 -18.95
C HIS A 250 10.42 30.51 -18.17
N PHE A 251 10.10 30.09 -16.95
CA PHE A 251 9.19 30.85 -16.09
C PHE A 251 9.68 32.27 -15.86
N ASN A 252 10.98 32.44 -15.56
CA ASN A 252 11.58 33.76 -15.41
C ASN A 252 11.61 34.53 -16.72
N PHE A 253 11.95 33.89 -17.83
CA PHE A 253 12.01 34.52 -19.13
C PHE A 253 10.65 35.07 -19.57
N ASP A 254 9.60 34.24 -19.49
CA ASP A 254 8.23 34.62 -19.82
C ASP A 254 7.75 35.75 -18.90
N GLY A 255 7.95 35.62 -17.59
CA GLY A 255 7.57 36.66 -16.63
C GLY A 255 8.31 37.98 -16.83
N MET A 256 9.59 37.93 -17.23
CA MET A 256 10.37 39.12 -17.59
C MET A 256 9.83 39.78 -18.88
N ALA A 257 9.47 38.98 -19.88
CA ALA A 257 8.89 39.48 -21.12
C ALA A 257 7.54 40.18 -20.87
N ASP A 258 6.65 39.55 -20.09
CA ASP A 258 5.37 40.12 -19.69
C ASP A 258 5.55 41.45 -18.94
N LYS A 259 6.46 41.47 -17.95
CA LYS A 259 6.76 42.68 -17.17
C LYS A 259 7.32 43.81 -18.04
N ARG A 260 8.17 43.48 -19.02
CA ARG A 260 8.68 44.45 -19.98
C ARG A 260 7.56 45.03 -20.83
N GLN A 261 6.67 44.19 -21.36
CA GLN A 261 5.56 44.63 -22.22
C GLN A 261 4.59 45.57 -21.47
N VAL A 262 4.27 45.27 -20.21
CA VAL A 262 3.46 46.15 -19.36
C VAL A 262 4.18 47.47 -19.05
N SER A 263 5.49 47.42 -18.77
CA SER A 263 6.30 48.62 -18.53
C SER A 263 6.38 49.52 -19.78
N GLU A 264 6.60 48.95 -20.96
CA GLU A 264 6.61 49.70 -22.23
C GLU A 264 5.25 50.33 -22.54
N SER A 265 4.15 49.60 -22.33
CA SER A 265 2.80 50.17 -22.49
C SER A 265 2.55 51.33 -21.51
N THR A 266 3.03 51.18 -20.27
CA THR A 266 2.92 52.23 -19.24
C THR A 266 3.72 53.48 -19.62
N ALA A 267 4.97 53.32 -20.07
CA ALA A 267 5.79 54.43 -20.54
C ALA A 267 5.17 55.14 -21.76
N ALA A 268 4.63 54.37 -22.71
CA ALA A 268 3.94 54.91 -23.88
C ALA A 268 2.66 55.69 -23.51
N PHE A 269 1.89 55.18 -22.55
CA PHE A 269 0.71 55.87 -22.01
C PHE A 269 1.09 57.21 -21.36
N ILE A 270 2.11 57.21 -20.50
CA ILE A 270 2.58 58.44 -19.84
C ILE A 270 3.11 59.44 -20.88
N GLN A 271 3.80 58.97 -21.91
CA GLN A 271 4.32 59.83 -22.97
C GLN A 271 3.22 60.54 -23.76
N ASP A 272 2.13 59.84 -24.14
CA ASP A 272 0.96 60.48 -24.79
C ASP A 272 0.37 61.58 -23.90
N ARG A 273 0.24 61.31 -22.60
CA ARG A 273 -0.30 62.29 -21.65
C ARG A 273 0.63 63.48 -21.44
N LEU A 274 1.93 63.27 -21.34
CA LEU A 274 2.92 64.35 -21.25
C LEU A 274 2.81 65.30 -22.44
N GLN A 275 2.65 64.78 -23.66
CA GLN A 275 2.49 65.61 -24.87
C GLN A 275 1.23 66.50 -24.80
N ARG A 276 0.12 65.96 -24.29
CA ARG A 276 -1.12 66.75 -24.10
C ARG A 276 -0.95 67.81 -23.02
N ILE A 277 -0.31 67.46 -21.90
CA ILE A 277 -0.05 68.41 -20.80
C ILE A 277 0.90 69.52 -21.25
N THR A 278 1.89 69.24 -22.10
CA THR A 278 2.75 70.28 -22.69
C THR A 278 1.92 71.30 -23.47
N GLY A 279 1.01 70.85 -24.34
CA GLY A 279 0.12 71.78 -25.05
C GLY A 279 -0.84 72.55 -24.12
N GLU A 280 -1.31 71.90 -23.05
CA GLU A 280 -2.11 72.54 -22.00
C GLU A 280 -1.32 73.53 -21.12
N LEU A 281 0.01 73.39 -21.02
CA LEU A 281 0.91 74.32 -20.35
C LEU A 281 1.19 75.53 -21.25
N ASP A 282 1.48 75.31 -22.53
CA ASP A 282 1.67 76.37 -23.52
C ASP A 282 0.43 77.30 -23.57
N SER A 283 -0.77 76.72 -23.48
CA SER A 283 -2.02 77.51 -23.45
C SER A 283 -2.11 78.37 -22.18
N VAL A 284 -1.76 77.83 -21.02
CA VAL A 284 -1.80 78.57 -19.75
C VAL A 284 -0.73 79.65 -19.71
N GLU A 285 0.46 79.41 -20.27
CA GLU A 285 1.49 80.44 -20.41
C GLU A 285 1.02 81.58 -21.33
N SER A 286 0.31 81.25 -22.41
CA SER A 286 -0.35 82.24 -23.27
C SER A 286 -1.43 83.02 -22.51
N ASP A 287 -2.27 82.35 -21.71
CA ASP A 287 -3.30 82.99 -20.90
C ASP A 287 -2.69 83.96 -19.87
N ILE A 288 -1.55 83.60 -19.26
CA ILE A 288 -0.79 84.48 -18.36
C ILE A 288 -0.28 85.72 -19.13
N ALA A 289 0.27 85.52 -20.33
CA ALA A 289 0.81 86.60 -21.14
C ALA A 289 -0.29 87.57 -21.60
N GLU A 290 -1.41 87.06 -22.09
CA GLU A 290 -2.59 87.83 -22.50
C GLU A 290 -3.17 88.59 -21.31
N PHE A 291 -3.36 87.93 -20.17
CA PHE A 291 -3.87 88.58 -18.96
C PHE A 291 -2.95 89.71 -18.47
N LYS A 292 -1.62 89.51 -18.51
CA LYS A 292 -0.62 90.55 -18.16
C LYS A 292 -0.66 91.73 -19.15
N GLN A 293 -0.85 91.44 -20.44
CA GLN A 293 -0.91 92.45 -21.51
C GLN A 293 -2.19 93.29 -21.43
N GLU A 294 -3.35 92.67 -21.25
CA GLU A 294 -4.65 93.35 -21.16
C GLU A 294 -4.76 94.25 -19.93
N ASN A 295 -4.17 93.82 -18.80
CA ASN A 295 -4.34 94.49 -17.51
C ASN A 295 -3.13 95.33 -17.08
N GLN A 296 -2.12 95.50 -17.94
CA GLN A 296 -0.94 96.35 -17.73
C GLN A 296 -0.21 96.13 -16.39
N PHE A 297 -0.10 94.88 -15.93
CA PHE A 297 0.45 94.55 -14.61
C PHE A 297 1.81 93.84 -14.74
N LEU A 298 2.84 94.34 -14.03
CA LEU A 298 4.23 93.88 -14.20
C LEU A 298 4.79 92.99 -13.06
N SER A 299 4.18 92.88 -11.88
CA SER A 299 4.73 92.02 -10.79
C SER A 299 3.78 91.85 -9.59
N VAL A 300 3.38 90.60 -9.25
CA VAL A 300 2.56 90.25 -8.06
C VAL A 300 3.49 89.63 -7.00
N ASP A 301 4.41 90.41 -6.41
CA ASP A 301 5.52 89.79 -5.67
C ASP A 301 5.50 89.98 -4.14
N ALA A 302 4.53 90.68 -3.54
CA ALA A 302 4.60 90.98 -2.09
C ALA A 302 3.45 90.45 -1.21
N GLY A 303 2.23 90.23 -1.75
CA GLY A 303 1.08 89.73 -0.97
C GLY A 303 0.85 88.21 -1.08
N ALA A 304 1.27 87.61 -2.18
CA ALA A 304 0.99 86.21 -2.51
C ALA A 304 1.80 85.22 -1.65
N SER A 305 3.04 85.56 -1.27
CA SER A 305 3.97 84.62 -0.60
C SER A 305 3.50 84.12 0.78
N GLN A 306 2.77 84.95 1.54
CA GLN A 306 2.25 84.55 2.87
C GLN A 306 1.04 83.62 2.75
N TYR A 307 0.17 83.82 1.74
CA TYR A 307 -0.94 82.89 1.43
C TYR A 307 -0.45 81.61 0.77
N ILE A 308 0.55 81.67 -0.12
CA ILE A 308 1.22 80.50 -0.71
C ILE A 308 1.76 79.54 0.38
N THR A 309 2.15 80.08 1.54
CA THR A 309 2.63 79.29 2.69
C THR A 309 1.50 78.73 3.57
N GLN A 310 0.28 79.29 3.50
CA GLN A 310 -0.87 78.91 4.34
C GLN A 310 -1.97 78.14 3.57
N SER A 311 -2.03 78.27 2.24
CA SER A 311 -2.94 77.60 1.29
C SER A 311 -2.38 76.25 0.78
N THR A 312 -1.12 75.94 1.12
CA THR A 312 -0.35 74.85 0.52
C THR A 312 -0.94 73.46 0.78
N SER A 313 -1.60 73.21 1.92
CA SER A 313 -2.11 71.86 2.25
C SER A 313 -3.40 71.49 1.49
N ALA A 314 -4.36 72.42 1.39
CA ALA A 314 -5.58 72.22 0.60
C ALA A 314 -5.25 72.20 -0.89
N GLU A 315 -4.31 73.04 -1.35
CA GLU A 315 -3.82 73.02 -2.73
C GLU A 315 -3.05 71.74 -3.06
N GLN A 316 -2.24 71.22 -2.14
CA GLN A 316 -1.63 69.89 -2.29
C GLN A 316 -2.69 68.79 -2.38
N GLU A 317 -3.76 68.87 -1.58
CA GLU A 317 -4.86 67.91 -1.66
C GLU A 317 -5.59 68.00 -3.01
N VAL A 318 -5.91 69.21 -3.48
CA VAL A 318 -6.48 69.43 -4.83
C VAL A 318 -5.55 68.90 -5.90
N PHE A 319 -4.25 69.17 -5.83
CA PHE A 319 -3.25 68.62 -6.75
C PHE A 319 -3.29 67.09 -6.79
N THR A 320 -3.36 66.43 -5.63
CA THR A 320 -3.44 64.96 -5.58
C THR A 320 -4.75 64.43 -6.20
N LEU A 321 -5.88 65.08 -5.93
CA LEU A 321 -7.18 64.69 -6.48
C LEU A 321 -7.28 64.95 -7.98
N GLU A 322 -6.75 66.07 -8.48
CA GLU A 322 -6.68 66.37 -9.91
C GLU A 322 -5.74 65.41 -10.64
N THR A 323 -4.61 65.06 -10.02
CA THR A 323 -3.69 64.03 -10.53
C THR A 323 -4.42 62.68 -10.67
N GLN A 324 -5.12 62.25 -9.62
CA GLN A 324 -5.92 61.02 -9.65
C GLN A 324 -7.03 61.08 -10.71
N LEU A 325 -7.74 62.19 -10.80
CA LEU A 325 -8.81 62.39 -11.78
C LEU A 325 -8.27 62.36 -13.21
N MET A 326 -7.12 62.96 -13.45
CA MET A 326 -6.44 62.92 -14.74
C MET A 326 -6.05 61.49 -15.12
N ILE A 327 -5.44 60.73 -14.20
CA ILE A 327 -5.05 59.34 -14.43
C ILE A 327 -6.28 58.49 -14.78
N ILE A 328 -7.33 58.59 -13.96
CA ILE A 328 -8.57 57.81 -14.15
C ILE A 328 -9.26 58.15 -15.46
N ARG A 329 -9.34 59.43 -15.83
CA ARG A 329 -9.90 59.85 -17.14
C ARG A 329 -9.07 59.34 -18.31
N SER A 330 -7.75 59.32 -18.17
CA SER A 330 -6.85 58.83 -19.21
C SER A 330 -6.95 57.30 -19.38
N ILE A 331 -7.13 56.56 -18.28
CA ILE A 331 -7.44 55.13 -18.32
C ILE A 331 -8.80 54.89 -18.97
N ARG A 332 -9.82 55.69 -18.63
CA ARG A 332 -11.13 55.64 -19.30
C ARG A 332 -11.01 55.83 -20.80
N GLU A 333 -10.30 56.87 -21.24
CA GLU A 333 -10.06 57.16 -22.67
C GLU A 333 -9.43 55.95 -23.36
N THR A 334 -8.42 55.33 -22.72
CA THR A 334 -7.75 54.12 -23.21
C THR A 334 -8.72 52.94 -23.34
N LEU A 335 -9.57 52.71 -22.34
CA LEU A 335 -10.56 51.62 -22.33
C LEU A 335 -11.68 51.79 -23.37
N THR A 336 -12.00 53.05 -23.71
CA THR A 336 -13.00 53.40 -24.74
C THR A 336 -12.40 53.57 -26.14
N SER A 337 -11.08 53.42 -26.28
CA SER A 337 -10.37 53.62 -27.54
C SER A 337 -10.63 52.49 -28.55
N SER A 338 -10.13 52.67 -29.78
CA SER A 338 -10.33 51.75 -30.91
C SER A 338 -9.69 50.37 -30.73
N ASP A 339 -8.74 50.22 -29.80
CA ASP A 339 -8.09 48.95 -29.48
C ASP A 339 -8.55 48.43 -28.11
N PRO A 340 -9.61 47.61 -28.05
CA PRO A 340 -10.26 47.20 -26.80
C PRO A 340 -9.44 46.19 -25.98
N TYR A 341 -8.32 45.67 -26.51
CA TYR A 341 -7.47 44.67 -25.87
C TYR A 341 -6.02 45.16 -25.68
N ARG A 342 -5.83 46.48 -25.62
CA ARG A 342 -4.54 47.10 -25.33
C ARG A 342 -4.23 47.03 -23.83
N LEU A 343 -2.97 46.73 -23.49
CA LEU A 343 -2.51 46.75 -22.10
C LEU A 343 -2.69 48.13 -21.45
N LEU A 344 -3.20 48.11 -20.22
CA LEU A 344 -3.41 49.29 -19.40
C LEU A 344 -2.17 49.62 -18.56
N PRO A 345 -1.92 50.90 -18.27
CA PRO A 345 -0.82 51.30 -17.41
C PRO A 345 -1.05 50.80 -15.97
N SER A 346 -0.05 50.14 -15.38
CA SER A 346 -0.08 49.73 -13.98
C SER A 346 0.81 50.63 -13.11
N GLY A 347 0.43 50.86 -11.86
CA GLY A 347 1.27 51.59 -10.89
C GLY A 347 1.41 53.11 -11.11
N VAL A 348 0.61 53.75 -11.98
CA VAL A 348 0.69 55.20 -12.28
C VAL A 348 0.02 56.09 -11.21
N GLY A 349 -0.25 55.57 -10.01
CA GLY A 349 -0.83 56.35 -8.89
C GLY A 349 -2.35 56.17 -8.69
N VAL A 350 -2.95 55.11 -9.26
CA VAL A 350 -4.33 54.70 -8.94
C VAL A 350 -4.36 54.10 -7.54
N GLN A 351 -4.92 54.83 -6.57
CA GLN A 351 -4.94 54.42 -5.16
C GLN A 351 -6.13 53.50 -4.81
N GLU A 352 -7.15 53.46 -5.67
CA GLU A 352 -8.36 52.71 -5.39
C GLU A 352 -8.17 51.23 -5.70
N ALA A 353 -8.22 50.39 -4.66
CA ALA A 353 -7.87 48.98 -4.74
C ALA A 353 -8.68 48.20 -5.79
N GLY A 354 -9.95 48.56 -6.00
CA GLY A 354 -10.82 47.92 -7.00
C GLY A 354 -10.35 48.15 -8.44
N ILE A 355 -10.02 49.39 -8.80
CA ILE A 355 -9.53 49.73 -10.15
C ILE A 355 -8.13 49.16 -10.38
N ALA A 356 -7.23 49.32 -9.41
CA ALA A 356 -5.86 48.82 -9.51
C ALA A 356 -5.81 47.29 -9.64
N GLY A 357 -6.61 46.56 -8.84
CA GLY A 357 -6.75 45.11 -8.95
C GLY A 357 -7.37 44.68 -10.28
N GLY A 358 -8.40 45.39 -10.75
CA GLY A 358 -9.03 45.17 -12.05
C GLY A 358 -8.06 45.33 -13.22
N ILE A 359 -7.24 46.40 -13.22
CA ILE A 359 -6.21 46.65 -14.25
C ILE A 359 -5.19 45.51 -14.31
N ASN A 360 -4.73 45.01 -13.15
CA ASN A 360 -3.78 43.90 -13.12
C ASN A 360 -4.38 42.63 -13.72
N ASN A 361 -5.60 42.26 -13.31
CA ASN A 361 -6.30 41.10 -13.86
C ASN A 361 -6.57 41.24 -15.36
N TYR A 362 -6.95 42.43 -15.80
CA TYR A 362 -7.17 42.75 -17.21
C TYR A 362 -5.89 42.57 -18.02
N ASN A 363 -4.77 43.11 -17.55
CA ASN A 363 -3.48 42.96 -18.20
C ASN A 363 -3.05 41.49 -18.27
N THR A 364 -3.21 40.72 -17.19
CA THR A 364 -2.92 39.28 -17.17
C THR A 364 -3.71 38.53 -18.24
N LEU A 365 -5.03 38.75 -18.31
CA LEU A 365 -5.88 38.08 -19.31
C LEU A 365 -5.58 38.54 -20.73
N VAL A 366 -5.24 39.82 -20.94
CA VAL A 366 -4.83 40.34 -22.26
C VAL A 366 -3.52 39.70 -22.72
N LEU A 367 -2.52 39.59 -21.83
CA LEU A 367 -1.26 38.91 -22.13
C LEU A 367 -1.52 37.44 -22.51
N GLU A 368 -2.30 36.73 -21.70
CA GLU A 368 -2.65 35.33 -21.95
C GLU A 368 -3.39 35.16 -23.29
N ARG A 369 -4.38 36.01 -23.57
CA ARG A 369 -5.12 36.02 -24.85
C ARG A 369 -4.17 36.24 -26.02
N ASN A 370 -3.30 37.24 -25.93
CA ASN A 370 -2.38 37.59 -27.01
C ASN A 370 -1.40 36.45 -27.30
N GLU A 371 -0.97 35.74 -26.28
CA GLU A 371 -0.11 34.56 -26.43
C GLU A 371 -0.84 33.41 -27.15
N TYR A 372 -2.09 33.09 -26.77
CA TYR A 372 -2.89 32.10 -27.49
C TYR A 372 -3.12 32.49 -28.96
N LEU A 373 -3.29 33.78 -29.25
CA LEU A 373 -3.48 34.29 -30.60
C LEU A 373 -2.22 34.19 -31.49
N ARG A 374 -1.03 33.99 -30.93
CA ARG A 374 0.18 33.75 -31.73
C ARG A 374 0.14 32.41 -32.45
N THR A 375 -0.54 31.42 -31.87
CA THR A 375 -0.61 30.04 -32.40
C THR A 375 -2.02 29.62 -32.79
N SER A 376 -3.04 30.39 -32.40
CA SER A 376 -4.46 30.11 -32.64
C SER A 376 -5.18 31.28 -33.31
N THR A 377 -6.35 30.99 -33.86
CA THR A 377 -7.24 32.03 -34.39
C THR A 377 -8.20 32.53 -33.30
N GLN A 378 -8.83 33.68 -33.56
CA GLN A 378 -9.87 34.26 -32.68
C GLN A 378 -11.10 33.35 -32.47
N ARG A 379 -11.28 32.30 -33.28
CA ARG A 379 -12.38 31.34 -33.16
C ARG A 379 -12.08 30.19 -32.18
N ASN A 380 -10.87 30.11 -31.64
CA ASN A 380 -10.53 29.10 -30.64
C ASN A 380 -11.42 29.31 -29.39
N PRO A 381 -12.13 28.26 -28.88
CA PRO A 381 -12.99 28.39 -27.71
C PRO A 381 -12.29 29.00 -26.49
N VAL A 382 -11.01 28.69 -26.27
CA VAL A 382 -10.23 29.27 -25.16
C VAL A 382 -10.07 30.78 -25.33
N VAL A 383 -9.74 31.22 -26.54
CA VAL A 383 -9.62 32.66 -26.87
C VAL A 383 -10.96 33.37 -26.71
N GLN A 384 -12.08 32.73 -27.08
CA GLN A 384 -13.41 33.28 -26.86
C GLN A 384 -13.70 33.45 -25.38
N THR A 385 -13.44 32.42 -24.56
CA THR A 385 -13.65 32.52 -23.11
C THR A 385 -12.80 33.61 -22.46
N LEU A 386 -11.54 33.78 -22.88
CA LEU A 386 -10.69 34.87 -22.40
C LEU A 386 -11.23 36.22 -22.85
N THR A 387 -11.70 36.32 -24.09
CA THR A 387 -12.26 37.57 -24.63
C THR A 387 -13.51 37.99 -23.85
N ASP A 388 -14.42 37.07 -23.56
CA ASP A 388 -15.63 37.34 -22.77
C ASP A 388 -15.28 37.77 -21.33
N GLN A 389 -14.27 37.15 -20.72
CA GLN A 389 -13.77 37.54 -19.39
C GLN A 389 -13.16 38.96 -19.42
N ILE A 390 -12.37 39.28 -20.44
CA ILE A 390 -11.77 40.60 -20.61
C ILE A 390 -12.87 41.66 -20.81
N ASP A 391 -13.90 41.36 -21.61
CA ASP A 391 -15.00 42.29 -21.86
C ASP A 391 -15.85 42.55 -20.61
N ALA A 392 -16.15 41.51 -19.83
CA ALA A 392 -16.85 41.64 -18.54
C ALA A 392 -16.02 42.47 -17.55
N LEU A 393 -14.71 42.20 -17.45
CA LEU A 393 -13.81 42.92 -16.57
C LEU A 393 -13.65 44.39 -16.99
N ARG A 394 -13.55 44.65 -18.29
CA ARG A 394 -13.51 45.99 -18.86
C ARG A 394 -14.75 46.80 -18.48
N SER A 395 -15.94 46.22 -18.62
CA SER A 395 -17.19 46.88 -18.21
C SER A 395 -17.17 47.21 -16.72
N ASN A 396 -16.74 46.26 -15.89
CA ASN A 396 -16.64 46.47 -14.45
C ASN A 396 -15.65 47.59 -14.08
N ILE A 397 -14.49 47.65 -14.76
CA ILE A 397 -13.51 48.71 -14.56
C ILE A 397 -14.10 50.07 -14.97
N LEU A 398 -14.83 50.14 -16.09
CA LEU A 398 -15.48 51.37 -16.54
C LEU A 398 -16.53 51.88 -15.54
N ASP A 399 -17.37 50.99 -15.00
CA ASP A 399 -18.38 51.34 -14.00
C ASP A 399 -17.74 51.89 -12.72
N ASN A 400 -16.66 51.25 -12.26
CA ASN A 400 -15.89 51.74 -11.11
C ASN A 400 -15.25 53.10 -11.41
N ILE A 401 -14.61 53.26 -12.58
CA ILE A 401 -14.01 54.52 -13.04
C ILE A 401 -15.02 55.67 -13.02
N GLU A 402 -16.24 55.47 -13.54
CA GLU A 402 -17.26 56.52 -13.56
C GLU A 402 -17.72 56.90 -12.14
N SER A 403 -17.92 55.91 -11.27
CA SER A 403 -18.22 56.16 -9.84
C SER A 403 -17.11 56.98 -9.17
N THR A 404 -15.86 56.64 -9.44
CA THR A 404 -14.69 57.31 -8.84
C THR A 404 -14.48 58.72 -9.41
N ILE A 405 -14.68 58.93 -10.70
CA ILE A 405 -14.67 60.27 -11.31
C ILE A 405 -15.69 61.17 -10.60
N ASN A 406 -16.92 60.69 -10.41
CA ASN A 406 -17.97 61.44 -9.71
C ASN A 406 -17.58 61.75 -8.26
N SER A 407 -17.03 60.77 -7.54
CA SER A 407 -16.54 60.94 -6.17
C SER A 407 -15.42 61.98 -6.05
N LEU A 408 -14.40 61.88 -6.91
CA LEU A 408 -13.28 62.84 -6.94
C LEU A 408 -13.75 64.25 -7.28
N GLN A 409 -14.66 64.40 -8.25
CA GLN A 409 -15.25 65.69 -8.59
C GLN A 409 -16.09 66.30 -7.46
N ILE A 410 -16.76 65.49 -6.64
CA ILE A 410 -17.46 65.97 -5.44
C ILE A 410 -16.44 66.50 -4.43
N ARG A 411 -15.35 65.76 -4.17
CA ARG A 411 -14.28 66.17 -3.24
C ARG A 411 -13.57 67.44 -3.70
N ILE A 412 -13.21 67.54 -4.98
CA ILE A 412 -12.60 68.75 -5.55
C ILE A 412 -13.54 69.95 -5.39
N ARG A 413 -14.84 69.80 -5.70
CA ARG A 413 -15.81 70.88 -5.50
C ARG A 413 -15.97 71.30 -4.04
N GLU A 414 -15.90 70.35 -3.10
CA GLU A 414 -15.95 70.63 -1.66
C GLU A 414 -14.72 71.44 -1.22
N LEU A 415 -13.52 71.05 -1.66
CA LEU A 415 -12.28 71.76 -1.38
C LEU A 415 -12.25 73.15 -2.02
N ASP A 416 -12.71 73.28 -3.26
CA ASP A 416 -12.85 74.58 -3.93
C ASP A 416 -13.81 75.50 -3.17
N GLN A 417 -14.96 74.99 -2.71
CA GLN A 417 -15.88 75.77 -1.87
C GLN A 417 -15.25 76.17 -0.54
N ARG A 418 -14.47 75.30 0.08
CA ARG A 418 -13.74 75.59 1.32
C ARG A 418 -12.67 76.65 1.10
N SER A 419 -11.94 76.57 -0.01
CA SER A 419 -10.96 77.57 -0.44
C SER A 419 -11.63 78.92 -0.68
N GLN A 420 -12.76 78.97 -1.41
CA GLN A 420 -13.53 80.20 -1.64
C GLN A 420 -14.06 80.83 -0.35
N ARG A 421 -14.47 80.03 0.65
CA ARG A 421 -14.90 80.56 1.96
C ARG A 421 -13.72 81.14 2.76
N ALA A 422 -12.57 80.47 2.74
CA ALA A 422 -11.34 80.97 3.35
C ALA A 422 -10.85 82.25 2.63
N GLU A 423 -11.06 82.34 1.32
CA GLU A 423 -10.74 83.51 0.49
C GLU A 423 -11.66 84.71 0.81
N GLY A 424 -12.94 84.47 1.11
CA GLY A 424 -13.91 85.50 1.46
C GLY A 424 -13.60 86.28 2.75
N GLU A 425 -12.79 85.71 3.66
CA GLU A 425 -12.34 86.40 4.89
C GLU A 425 -11.19 87.39 4.65
N PHE A 426 -10.61 87.42 3.43
CA PHE A 426 -9.46 88.26 3.07
C PHE A 426 -9.84 89.40 2.09
N SER A 427 -10.67 90.34 2.53
CA SER A 427 -11.38 91.31 1.66
C SER A 427 -10.59 92.54 1.16
N ALA A 428 -9.26 92.46 1.00
CA ALA A 428 -8.46 93.67 0.73
C ALA A 428 -8.34 94.11 -0.75
N PHE A 429 -8.58 93.26 -1.75
CA PHE A 429 -8.40 93.61 -3.18
C PHE A 429 -9.34 92.84 -4.14
N PRO A 430 -10.29 93.50 -4.86
CA PRO A 430 -11.30 92.79 -5.66
C PRO A 430 -10.90 92.52 -7.14
N GLY A 431 -11.22 91.31 -7.63
CA GLY A 431 -11.45 90.99 -9.05
C GLY A 431 -10.23 90.64 -9.92
N LEU A 432 -9.31 91.59 -10.13
CA LEU A 432 -8.19 91.42 -11.08
C LEU A 432 -7.11 90.45 -10.56
N GLU A 433 -6.84 90.49 -9.27
CA GLU A 433 -5.87 89.58 -8.64
C GLU A 433 -6.43 88.13 -8.57
N GLN A 434 -7.75 87.95 -8.50
CA GLN A 434 -8.41 86.64 -8.51
C GLN A 434 -8.27 85.91 -9.84
N GLY A 435 -8.44 86.61 -10.97
CA GLY A 435 -8.26 86.03 -12.30
C GLY A 435 -6.84 85.50 -12.51
N MET A 436 -5.83 86.34 -12.23
CA MET A 436 -4.42 85.95 -12.33
C MET A 436 -4.08 84.78 -11.40
N ARG A 437 -4.54 84.82 -10.13
CA ARG A 437 -4.29 83.73 -9.16
C ARG A 437 -4.83 82.38 -9.63
N ASN A 438 -6.01 82.36 -10.26
CA ASN A 438 -6.55 81.12 -10.82
C ASN A 438 -5.69 80.55 -11.95
N ILE A 439 -5.19 81.41 -12.84
CA ILE A 439 -4.31 80.99 -13.95
C ILE A 439 -2.97 80.49 -13.39
N VAL A 440 -2.37 81.18 -12.42
CA VAL A 440 -1.12 80.76 -11.76
C VAL A 440 -1.30 79.42 -11.02
N ARG A 441 -2.43 79.22 -10.32
CA ARG A 441 -2.76 77.94 -9.69
C ARG A 441 -2.83 76.81 -10.71
N GLN A 442 -3.50 77.04 -11.85
CA GLN A 442 -3.59 76.05 -12.93
C GLN A 442 -2.22 75.76 -13.57
N GLN A 443 -1.37 76.75 -13.73
CA GLN A 443 0.01 76.57 -14.19
C GLN A 443 0.79 75.66 -13.24
N GLN A 444 0.76 75.97 -11.94
CA GLN A 444 1.50 75.21 -10.93
C GLN A 444 1.02 73.76 -10.84
N ILE A 445 -0.29 73.52 -10.88
CA ILE A 445 -0.83 72.15 -10.87
C ILE A 445 -0.35 71.37 -12.10
N LYS A 446 -0.42 71.95 -13.30
CA LYS A 446 0.02 71.30 -14.53
C LYS A 446 1.53 71.05 -14.55
N GLU A 447 2.35 71.98 -14.06
CA GLU A 447 3.81 71.82 -13.97
C GLU A 447 4.18 70.68 -13.00
N GLN A 448 3.57 70.65 -11.82
CA GLN A 448 3.78 69.56 -10.85
C GLN A 448 3.32 68.21 -11.42
N LEU A 449 2.23 68.20 -12.18
CA LEU A 449 1.73 67.00 -12.83
C LEU A 449 2.67 66.50 -13.93
N TYR A 450 3.21 67.43 -14.72
CA TYR A 450 4.21 67.15 -15.75
C TYR A 450 5.46 66.52 -15.11
N LEU A 451 5.99 67.10 -14.03
CA LEU A 451 7.15 66.57 -13.32
C LEU A 451 6.87 65.19 -12.71
N PHE A 452 5.70 64.99 -12.11
CA PHE A 452 5.27 63.70 -11.57
C PHE A 452 5.22 62.61 -12.66
N LEU A 453 4.59 62.92 -13.80
CA LEU A 453 4.51 61.99 -14.92
C LEU A 453 5.87 61.73 -15.55
N LEU A 454 6.72 62.75 -15.68
CA LEU A 454 8.09 62.59 -16.17
C LEU A 454 8.87 61.62 -15.27
N GLN A 455 8.81 61.80 -13.95
CA GLN A 455 9.42 60.87 -12.99
C GLN A 455 8.88 59.45 -13.19
N ARG A 456 7.55 59.28 -13.29
CA ARG A 456 6.92 57.95 -13.49
C ARG A 456 7.32 57.32 -14.82
N ARG A 457 7.51 58.11 -15.88
CA ARG A 457 8.00 57.65 -17.17
C ARG A 457 9.42 57.11 -17.05
N GLU A 458 10.31 57.85 -16.41
CA GLU A 458 11.71 57.42 -16.21
C GLU A 458 11.77 56.15 -15.35
N GLU A 459 11.00 56.06 -14.27
CA GLU A 459 10.90 54.82 -13.47
C GLU A 459 10.42 53.63 -14.30
N SER A 460 9.40 53.83 -15.15
CA SER A 460 8.87 52.78 -16.03
C SER A 460 9.84 52.38 -17.15
N ALA A 461 10.54 53.35 -17.73
CA ALA A 461 11.58 53.11 -18.74
C ALA A 461 12.77 52.35 -18.15
N ILE A 462 13.18 52.69 -16.92
CA ILE A 462 14.21 51.95 -16.17
C ILE A 462 13.73 50.52 -15.89
N SER A 463 12.48 50.32 -15.44
CA SER A 463 11.90 48.99 -15.21
C SER A 463 11.87 48.12 -16.49
N SER A 464 11.57 48.73 -17.64
CA SER A 464 11.64 48.05 -18.94
C SER A 464 13.08 47.64 -19.29
N ALA A 465 14.04 48.57 -19.20
CA ALA A 465 15.43 48.35 -19.58
C ALA A 465 16.19 47.41 -18.62
N ALA A 466 15.91 47.50 -17.32
CA ALA A 466 16.59 46.74 -16.27
C ALA A 466 15.84 45.46 -15.86
N THR A 467 14.97 44.93 -16.73
CA THR A 467 13.98 43.86 -16.45
C THR A 467 14.45 42.89 -15.35
N SER A 468 13.99 43.08 -14.11
CA SER A 468 14.37 42.20 -13.00
C SER A 468 13.69 40.83 -13.14
N PRO A 469 14.34 39.72 -12.75
CA PRO A 469 13.71 38.40 -12.71
C PRO A 469 12.46 38.39 -11.84
N VAL A 470 11.46 37.59 -12.22
CA VAL A 470 10.22 37.41 -11.43
C VAL A 470 10.46 36.53 -10.21
N ALA A 471 11.43 35.62 -10.30
CA ALA A 471 11.80 34.73 -9.22
C ALA A 471 13.31 34.52 -9.16
N LYS A 472 13.81 34.37 -7.94
CA LYS A 472 15.21 34.03 -7.68
C LYS A 472 15.32 32.54 -7.42
N VAL A 473 16.17 31.84 -8.18
CA VAL A 473 16.54 30.45 -7.89
C VAL A 473 17.33 30.43 -6.58
N ILE A 474 16.84 29.68 -5.59
CA ILE A 474 17.49 29.49 -4.30
C ILE A 474 18.41 28.28 -4.38
N ASP A 475 17.83 27.13 -4.70
CA ASP A 475 18.56 25.89 -4.95
C ASP A 475 18.32 25.45 -6.40
N PRO A 476 19.36 25.28 -7.23
CA PRO A 476 19.21 24.66 -8.54
C PRO A 476 18.78 23.20 -8.39
N ALA A 477 18.20 22.62 -9.44
CA ALA A 477 17.70 21.26 -9.39
C ALA A 477 18.81 20.25 -9.07
N PHE A 478 18.61 19.47 -8.00
CA PHE A 478 19.50 18.40 -7.59
C PHE A 478 18.70 17.11 -7.35
N SER A 479 19.29 15.97 -7.69
CA SER A 479 18.65 14.67 -7.47
C SER A 479 19.20 14.01 -6.22
N GLU A 480 18.32 13.33 -5.48
CA GLU A 480 18.75 12.50 -4.37
C GLU A 480 19.64 11.35 -4.86
N ASN A 481 20.63 10.97 -4.04
CA ASN A 481 21.52 9.87 -4.38
C ASN A 481 20.83 8.51 -4.24
N THR A 482 19.83 8.43 -3.36
CA THR A 482 19.02 7.24 -3.09
C THR A 482 17.80 7.18 -4.00
N PRO A 483 17.46 6.01 -4.56
CA PRO A 483 16.21 5.84 -5.31
C PRO A 483 15.01 5.91 -4.36
N VAL A 484 13.93 6.52 -4.84
CA VAL A 484 12.64 6.58 -4.12
C VAL A 484 11.85 5.28 -4.31
N ASP A 485 11.98 4.65 -5.49
CA ASP A 485 11.44 3.33 -5.79
C ASP A 485 12.45 2.54 -6.65
N PRO A 486 12.60 1.22 -6.47
CA PRO A 486 12.10 0.41 -5.36
C PRO A 486 12.80 0.78 -4.04
N LYS A 487 12.10 0.68 -2.89
CA LYS A 487 12.73 0.76 -1.56
C LYS A 487 13.24 -0.61 -1.13
N PRO A 488 14.53 -0.96 -1.36
CA PRO A 488 14.98 -2.35 -1.38
C PRO A 488 14.78 -3.06 -0.04
N TRP A 489 15.02 -2.35 1.07
CA TRP A 489 14.86 -2.90 2.41
C TRP A 489 13.41 -3.26 2.74
N PHE A 490 12.45 -2.39 2.39
CA PHE A 490 11.03 -2.63 2.64
C PHE A 490 10.50 -3.80 1.79
N ILE A 491 10.96 -3.92 0.55
CA ILE A 491 10.57 -5.02 -0.35
C ILE A 491 11.15 -6.35 0.13
N LEU A 492 12.42 -6.38 0.57
CA LEU A 492 13.03 -7.59 1.15
C LEU A 492 12.32 -8.02 2.43
N LEU A 493 11.98 -7.08 3.32
CA LEU A 493 11.23 -7.37 4.54
C LEU A 493 9.82 -7.92 4.21
N GLY A 494 9.13 -7.31 3.25
CA GLY A 494 7.83 -7.79 2.76
C GLY A 494 7.91 -9.21 2.18
N GLY A 495 8.91 -9.47 1.34
CA GLY A 495 9.16 -10.80 0.78
C GLY A 495 9.45 -11.86 1.85
N PHE A 496 10.26 -11.52 2.86
CA PHE A 496 10.51 -12.41 4.01
C PHE A 496 9.23 -12.71 4.79
N LEU A 497 8.43 -11.68 5.12
CA LEU A 497 7.19 -11.84 5.88
C LEU A 497 6.16 -12.67 5.11
N ILE A 498 5.94 -12.40 3.83
CA ILE A 498 5.04 -13.19 2.99
C ILE A 498 5.53 -14.64 2.89
N GLY A 499 6.84 -14.83 2.65
CA GLY A 499 7.48 -16.14 2.60
C GLY A 499 7.38 -16.93 3.91
N PHE A 500 7.36 -16.24 5.06
CA PHE A 500 7.20 -16.86 6.38
C PHE A 500 5.74 -17.17 6.73
N ILE A 501 4.83 -16.24 6.43
CA ILE A 501 3.42 -16.32 6.81
C ILE A 501 2.68 -17.38 5.98
N ILE A 502 2.97 -17.52 4.69
CA ILE A 502 2.25 -18.48 3.83
C ILE A 502 2.40 -19.93 4.35
N PRO A 503 3.61 -20.47 4.59
CA PRO A 503 3.74 -21.82 5.11
C PRO A 503 3.16 -21.96 6.53
N LEU A 504 3.27 -20.92 7.36
CA LEU A 504 2.65 -20.90 8.70
C LEU A 504 1.13 -21.07 8.60
N LEU A 505 0.49 -20.32 7.71
CA LEU A 505 -0.95 -20.38 7.47
C LEU A 505 -1.36 -21.75 6.92
N VAL A 506 -0.59 -22.32 5.98
CA VAL A 506 -0.84 -23.67 5.45
C VAL A 506 -0.79 -24.73 6.55
N VAL A 507 0.20 -24.68 7.44
CA VAL A 507 0.30 -25.61 8.59
C VAL A 507 -0.86 -25.40 9.56
N PHE A 508 -1.23 -24.14 9.84
CA PHE A 508 -2.37 -23.81 10.70
C PHE A 508 -3.68 -24.38 10.15
N VAL A 509 -3.98 -24.15 8.87
CA VAL A 509 -5.20 -24.66 8.22
C VAL A 509 -5.22 -26.19 8.22
N LYS A 510 -4.07 -26.83 7.94
CA LYS A 510 -3.96 -28.29 7.99
C LYS A 510 -4.27 -28.85 9.39
N ASN A 511 -3.77 -28.21 10.44
CA ASN A 511 -4.02 -28.62 11.83
C ASN A 511 -5.46 -28.31 12.26
N PHE A 512 -6.02 -27.19 11.81
CA PHE A 512 -7.40 -26.80 12.10
C PHE A 512 -8.43 -27.76 11.48
N LEU A 513 -8.13 -28.27 10.28
CA LEU A 513 -8.95 -29.27 9.59
C LEU A 513 -8.74 -30.70 10.10
N ASP A 514 -7.78 -30.95 11.00
CA ASP A 514 -7.54 -32.29 11.55
C ASP A 514 -8.57 -32.65 12.63
N THR A 515 -9.49 -33.53 12.27
CA THR A 515 -10.59 -34.00 13.12
C THR A 515 -10.28 -35.29 13.86
N LYS A 516 -9.08 -35.85 13.77
CA LYS A 516 -8.75 -37.18 14.29
C LYS A 516 -8.14 -37.16 15.70
N VAL A 517 -8.35 -38.22 16.45
CA VAL A 517 -7.72 -38.43 17.77
C VAL A 517 -6.25 -38.80 17.56
N HIS A 518 -5.30 -38.15 18.25
CA HIS A 518 -3.88 -38.46 18.15
C HIS A 518 -3.21 -38.78 19.49
N HIS A 519 -3.66 -38.17 20.58
CA HIS A 519 -3.07 -38.37 21.91
C HIS A 519 -4.12 -38.36 23.03
N LYS A 520 -3.78 -38.81 24.24
CA LYS A 520 -4.66 -38.75 25.43
C LYS A 520 -5.36 -37.39 25.62
N GLY A 521 -4.71 -36.28 25.30
CA GLY A 521 -5.30 -34.93 25.36
C GLY A 521 -6.59 -34.76 24.53
N ASP A 522 -6.70 -35.43 23.37
CA ASP A 522 -7.89 -35.35 22.53
C ASP A 522 -9.10 -36.09 23.15
N LEU A 523 -8.82 -37.01 24.08
CA LEU A 523 -9.81 -37.76 24.84
C LEU A 523 -10.27 -37.02 26.10
N GLN A 524 -9.73 -35.84 26.43
CA GLN A 524 -10.05 -35.10 27.66
C GLN A 524 -11.55 -34.86 27.86
N LYS A 525 -12.30 -34.53 26.80
CA LYS A 525 -13.76 -34.34 26.87
C LYS A 525 -14.50 -35.58 27.34
N LEU A 526 -13.96 -36.75 27.02
CA LEU A 526 -14.55 -38.05 27.32
C LEU A 526 -14.01 -38.65 28.63
N ASN A 527 -12.76 -38.34 28.97
CA ASN A 527 -12.10 -38.73 30.23
C ASN A 527 -12.76 -38.14 31.49
N LYS A 528 -13.57 -37.08 31.35
CA LYS A 528 -14.38 -36.54 32.46
C LYS A 528 -15.40 -37.54 32.99
N HIS A 529 -15.87 -38.45 32.12
CA HIS A 529 -16.90 -39.42 32.48
C HIS A 529 -16.31 -40.83 32.52
N ILE A 530 -15.44 -41.19 31.56
CA ILE A 530 -14.95 -42.54 31.34
C ILE A 530 -13.46 -42.69 31.71
N PRO A 531 -13.07 -43.67 32.56
CA PRO A 531 -11.67 -43.87 32.91
C PRO A 531 -10.82 -44.22 31.69
N PHE A 532 -9.64 -43.60 31.62
CA PHE A 532 -8.64 -43.88 30.59
C PHE A 532 -7.59 -44.85 31.13
N LEU A 533 -7.42 -46.01 30.47
CA LEU A 533 -6.56 -47.08 30.95
C LEU A 533 -5.15 -47.09 30.39
N GLY A 534 -4.90 -46.44 29.26
CA GLY A 534 -3.56 -46.38 28.70
C GLY A 534 -3.50 -46.19 27.19
N GLU A 535 -2.28 -45.95 26.73
CA GLU A 535 -1.92 -45.82 25.33
C GLU A 535 -1.08 -47.03 24.90
N ILE A 536 -1.37 -47.56 23.71
CA ILE A 536 -0.64 -48.64 23.08
C ILE A 536 0.14 -48.06 21.89
N PRO A 537 1.47 -48.23 21.85
CA PRO A 537 2.30 -47.68 20.79
C PRO A 537 1.98 -48.33 19.45
N LYS A 538 2.19 -47.55 18.38
CA LYS A 538 2.22 -48.08 17.02
C LYS A 538 3.34 -49.10 16.87
N VAL A 539 3.01 -50.29 16.36
CA VAL A 539 3.99 -51.33 16.08
C VAL A 539 4.75 -50.99 14.78
N SER A 540 6.07 -51.08 14.83
CA SER A 540 6.93 -50.89 13.66
C SER A 540 6.74 -52.03 12.66
N PRO A 541 6.91 -51.81 11.35
CA PRO A 541 6.75 -52.86 10.33
C PRO A 541 7.66 -54.09 10.52
N GLU A 542 8.74 -53.96 11.29
CA GLU A 542 9.75 -55.00 11.57
C GLU A 542 9.58 -55.62 12.98
N GLY A 543 8.60 -55.17 13.78
CA GLY A 543 8.38 -55.63 15.15
C GLY A 543 7.37 -56.79 15.25
N ASP A 544 7.50 -57.60 16.31
CA ASP A 544 6.50 -58.62 16.63
C ASP A 544 5.20 -57.98 17.13
N ASP A 545 4.08 -58.30 16.48
CA ASP A 545 2.73 -57.86 16.86
C ASP A 545 2.16 -58.64 18.08
N ILE A 546 2.93 -59.55 18.65
CA ILE A 546 2.48 -60.58 19.59
C ILE A 546 3.42 -60.65 20.81
N ILE A 547 2.91 -60.39 22.01
CA ILE A 547 3.73 -60.30 23.26
C ILE A 547 4.29 -61.65 23.67
N GLN A 548 5.61 -61.80 23.79
CA GLN A 548 6.22 -63.06 24.25
C GLN A 548 6.52 -63.07 25.76
N VAL A 549 6.82 -64.24 26.32
CA VAL A 549 7.29 -64.36 27.71
C VAL A 549 8.61 -63.59 27.86
N ASN A 550 8.72 -62.78 28.92
CA ASN A 550 9.85 -61.88 29.19
C ASN A 550 10.12 -60.80 28.11
N ASP A 551 9.14 -60.45 27.27
CA ASP A 551 9.27 -59.37 26.29
C ASP A 551 9.50 -58.00 26.97
N ARG A 552 10.56 -57.29 26.59
CA ARG A 552 10.91 -55.95 27.10
C ARG A 552 10.61 -54.84 26.10
N SER A 553 9.86 -55.14 25.05
CA SER A 553 9.44 -54.17 24.05
C SER A 553 8.54 -53.07 24.67
N PRO A 554 8.51 -51.86 24.08
CA PRO A 554 7.56 -50.83 24.46
C PRO A 554 6.10 -51.30 24.39
N LEU A 555 5.80 -52.21 23.46
CA LEU A 555 4.48 -52.82 23.32
C LEU A 555 4.13 -53.66 24.56
N ALA A 556 5.01 -54.58 24.97
CA ALA A 556 4.80 -55.41 26.16
C ALA A 556 4.65 -54.57 27.43
N GLU A 557 5.42 -53.49 27.57
CA GLU A 557 5.27 -52.61 28.73
C GLU A 557 3.93 -51.87 28.75
N SER A 558 3.47 -51.35 27.61
CA SER A 558 2.15 -50.71 27.52
C SER A 558 1.02 -51.67 27.91
N PHE A 559 1.11 -52.95 27.55
CA PHE A 559 0.13 -53.96 27.98
C PHE A 559 0.28 -54.33 29.47
N ARG A 560 1.48 -54.31 30.06
CA ARG A 560 1.66 -54.45 31.52
C ARG A 560 1.03 -53.29 32.29
N ILE A 561 1.19 -52.06 31.79
CA ILE A 561 0.52 -50.87 32.33
C ILE A 561 -0.99 -51.02 32.21
N LEU A 562 -1.49 -51.41 31.03
CA LEU A 562 -2.92 -51.66 30.80
C LEU A 562 -3.48 -52.71 31.77
N ARG A 563 -2.77 -53.83 31.97
CA ARG A 563 -3.13 -54.87 32.95
C ARG A 563 -3.23 -54.30 34.36
N THR A 564 -2.27 -53.47 34.75
CA THR A 564 -2.19 -52.90 36.10
C THR A 564 -3.34 -51.93 36.35
N ASN A 565 -3.63 -51.05 35.39
CA ASN A 565 -4.75 -50.11 35.48
C ASN A 565 -6.11 -50.83 35.44
N LEU A 566 -6.22 -51.89 34.63
CA LEU A 566 -7.39 -52.77 34.61
C LEU A 566 -7.61 -53.45 35.98
N ALA A 567 -6.55 -53.98 36.60
CA ALA A 567 -6.65 -54.60 37.92
C ALA A 567 -7.19 -53.62 38.96
N TYR A 568 -6.79 -52.35 38.91
CA TYR A 568 -7.32 -51.31 39.80
C TYR A 568 -8.81 -51.04 39.58
N LEU A 569 -9.28 -50.99 38.33
CA LEU A 569 -10.71 -50.84 38.03
C LEU A 569 -11.54 -52.01 38.59
N VAL A 570 -11.04 -53.24 38.43
CA VAL A 570 -11.74 -54.48 38.80
C VAL A 570 -11.68 -54.75 40.30
N GLN A 571 -10.62 -54.33 41.00
CA GLN A 571 -10.43 -54.57 42.44
C GLN A 571 -11.54 -53.97 43.33
N SER A 572 -12.28 -52.99 42.83
CA SER A 572 -13.40 -52.34 43.53
C SER A 572 -14.67 -53.21 43.65
N ARG A 573 -14.69 -54.43 43.09
CA ARG A 573 -15.87 -55.33 43.02
C ARG A 573 -15.63 -56.65 43.78
N ASN A 574 -16.66 -57.19 44.43
CA ASN A 574 -16.57 -58.45 45.20
C ASN A 574 -16.13 -59.63 44.33
N LYS A 575 -15.01 -60.29 44.70
CA LYS A 575 -14.22 -61.24 43.89
C LYS A 575 -14.67 -62.71 43.96
N GLU A 576 -15.96 -63.00 43.97
CA GLU A 576 -16.42 -64.40 44.06
C GLU A 576 -16.45 -65.13 42.70
N LYS A 577 -16.29 -64.43 41.56
CA LYS A 577 -16.39 -64.97 40.20
C LYS A 577 -15.39 -64.33 39.23
N ALA A 578 -15.17 -64.96 38.08
CA ALA A 578 -14.36 -64.41 36.97
C ALA A 578 -14.86 -63.03 36.55
N GLU A 579 -13.93 -62.11 36.24
CA GLU A 579 -14.28 -60.82 35.64
C GLU A 579 -14.51 -60.99 34.13
N VAL A 580 -15.71 -60.63 33.66
CA VAL A 580 -16.06 -60.68 32.24
C VAL A 580 -15.76 -59.34 31.58
N ILE A 581 -14.77 -59.33 30.68
CA ILE A 581 -14.26 -58.14 30.02
C ILE A 581 -14.60 -58.17 28.54
N PHE A 582 -15.43 -57.23 28.10
CA PHE A 582 -15.75 -57.06 26.69
C PHE A 582 -14.80 -56.05 26.06
N ILE A 583 -14.28 -56.36 24.88
CA ILE A 583 -13.43 -55.44 24.12
C ILE A 583 -14.18 -55.05 22.86
N THR A 584 -14.46 -53.76 22.75
CA THR A 584 -15.24 -53.20 21.64
C THR A 584 -14.67 -51.86 21.18
N SER A 585 -15.26 -51.27 20.15
CA SER A 585 -14.83 -50.00 19.57
C SER A 585 -15.95 -49.40 18.72
N THR A 586 -15.79 -48.16 18.27
CA THR A 586 -16.81 -47.47 17.48
C THR A 586 -16.92 -48.05 16.08
N ILE A 587 -15.77 -48.20 15.40
CA ILE A 587 -15.70 -48.55 13.97
C ILE A 587 -14.73 -49.70 13.71
N LYS A 588 -14.82 -50.31 12.52
CA LYS A 588 -13.89 -51.35 12.10
C LYS A 588 -12.48 -50.77 11.96
N GLY A 589 -11.47 -51.50 12.44
CA GLY A 589 -10.05 -51.14 12.24
C GLY A 589 -9.34 -50.46 13.41
N GLU A 590 -10.01 -50.28 14.57
CA GLU A 590 -9.40 -49.62 15.74
C GLU A 590 -8.46 -50.52 16.57
N GLY A 591 -8.46 -51.83 16.31
CA GLY A 591 -7.52 -52.77 16.93
C GLY A 591 -8.07 -53.65 18.05
N LYS A 592 -9.40 -53.81 18.17
CA LYS A 592 -10.08 -54.69 19.15
C LYS A 592 -9.40 -56.05 19.32
N THR A 593 -9.40 -56.89 18.28
CA THR A 593 -8.81 -58.24 18.31
C THR A 593 -7.33 -58.25 18.71
N PHE A 594 -6.56 -57.24 18.26
CA PHE A 594 -5.14 -57.11 18.63
C PHE A 594 -4.97 -56.85 20.13
N VAL A 595 -5.78 -55.94 20.69
CA VAL A 595 -5.79 -55.66 22.13
C VAL A 595 -6.32 -56.87 22.91
N SER A 596 -7.39 -57.52 22.44
CA SER A 596 -8.00 -58.70 23.06
C SER A 596 -7.02 -59.85 23.22
N TYR A 597 -6.27 -60.16 22.15
CA TYR A 597 -5.30 -61.24 22.16
C TYR A 597 -4.06 -60.93 23.00
N ASN A 598 -3.49 -59.72 22.87
CA ASN A 598 -2.30 -59.36 23.64
C ASN A 598 -2.61 -59.13 25.13
N LEU A 599 -3.80 -58.63 25.47
CA LEU A 599 -4.25 -58.50 26.85
C LEU A 599 -4.48 -59.87 27.50
N SER A 600 -5.09 -60.84 26.80
CA SER A 600 -5.30 -62.19 27.34
C SER A 600 -3.97 -62.86 27.70
N ARG A 601 -2.97 -62.75 26.81
CA ARG A 601 -1.62 -63.27 27.04
C ARG A 601 -0.90 -62.54 28.16
N THR A 602 -1.06 -61.22 28.26
CA THR A 602 -0.48 -60.43 29.35
C THR A 602 -1.07 -60.78 30.71
N LEU A 603 -2.36 -61.08 30.79
CA LEU A 603 -3.01 -61.56 32.02
C LEU A 603 -2.55 -62.99 32.35
N ALA A 604 -2.59 -63.92 31.40
CA ALA A 604 -2.16 -65.30 31.58
C ALA A 604 -0.68 -65.45 31.99
N SER A 605 0.20 -64.57 31.51
CA SER A 605 1.62 -64.54 31.89
C SER A 605 1.85 -64.31 33.40
N THR A 606 0.83 -63.88 34.15
CA THR A 606 0.89 -63.72 35.62
C THR A 606 0.38 -64.94 36.40
N GLY A 607 0.15 -66.07 35.72
CA GLY A 607 -0.37 -67.30 36.31
C GLY A 607 -1.89 -67.29 36.52
N LYS A 608 -2.60 -66.39 35.82
CA LYS A 608 -4.07 -66.30 35.83
C LYS A 608 -4.68 -67.20 34.77
N SER A 609 -5.78 -67.89 35.09
CA SER A 609 -6.53 -68.65 34.08
C SER A 609 -7.39 -67.69 33.24
N VAL A 610 -7.18 -67.67 31.92
CA VAL A 610 -7.83 -66.73 31.01
C VAL A 610 -8.50 -67.46 29.86
N LEU A 611 -9.79 -67.18 29.67
CA LEU A 611 -10.56 -67.61 28.50
C LEU A 611 -10.75 -66.43 27.54
N LEU A 612 -10.36 -66.58 26.27
CA LEU A 612 -10.60 -65.58 25.23
C LEU A 612 -11.63 -66.09 24.21
N ILE A 613 -12.75 -65.37 24.10
CA ILE A 613 -13.89 -65.71 23.25
C ILE A 613 -13.96 -64.74 22.08
N GLY A 614 -13.94 -65.26 20.85
CA GLY A 614 -14.15 -64.50 19.62
C GLY A 614 -15.63 -64.31 19.32
N ALA A 615 -16.27 -63.27 19.86
CA ALA A 615 -17.68 -62.96 19.65
C ALA A 615 -18.01 -62.10 18.42
N ASP A 616 -17.01 -61.59 17.68
CA ASP A 616 -17.23 -61.04 16.33
C ASP A 616 -17.43 -62.17 15.29
N ILE A 617 -18.61 -62.81 15.37
CA ILE A 617 -19.02 -63.90 14.48
C ILE A 617 -19.37 -63.41 13.06
N ARG A 618 -19.46 -62.09 12.85
CA ARG A 618 -19.74 -61.48 11.55
C ARG A 618 -18.47 -61.30 10.72
N ASN A 619 -17.37 -60.90 11.34
CA ASN A 619 -16.09 -60.69 10.67
C ASN A 619 -14.93 -61.21 11.55
N PRO A 620 -14.81 -62.54 11.72
CA PRO A 620 -13.88 -63.13 12.67
C PRO A 620 -12.42 -62.85 12.28
N LYS A 621 -11.64 -62.31 13.23
CA LYS A 621 -10.20 -62.02 13.04
C LYS A 621 -9.27 -62.74 14.01
N LEU A 622 -9.80 -63.33 15.07
CA LEU A 622 -9.01 -63.93 16.14
C LEU A 622 -8.12 -65.09 15.67
N HIS A 623 -8.60 -65.89 14.70
CA HIS A 623 -7.83 -67.00 14.10
C HIS A 623 -6.47 -66.58 13.53
N LYS A 624 -6.31 -65.31 13.12
CA LYS A 624 -5.05 -64.80 12.55
C LYS A 624 -3.93 -64.69 13.57
N PHE A 625 -4.27 -64.55 14.85
CA PHE A 625 -3.29 -64.39 15.93
C PHE A 625 -2.91 -65.73 16.58
N THR A 626 -3.74 -66.77 16.40
CA THR A 626 -3.64 -68.03 17.14
C THR A 626 -3.03 -69.16 16.30
N GLY A 627 -2.74 -68.91 15.02
CA GLY A 627 -2.25 -69.93 14.08
C GLY A 627 -3.26 -71.06 13.76
N ALA A 628 -4.49 -70.97 14.28
CA ALA A 628 -5.52 -72.00 14.13
C ALA A 628 -6.21 -71.95 12.76
N THR A 629 -6.66 -73.11 12.26
CA THR A 629 -7.36 -73.22 10.97
C THR A 629 -8.73 -72.55 11.01
N VAL A 630 -9.04 -71.80 9.94
CA VAL A 630 -10.35 -71.17 9.72
C VAL A 630 -11.44 -72.25 9.69
N GLY A 631 -12.49 -72.12 10.52
CA GLY A 631 -13.63 -73.03 10.54
C GLY A 631 -13.58 -74.14 11.60
N ALA A 632 -12.65 -74.10 12.55
CA ALA A 632 -12.75 -74.92 13.76
C ALA A 632 -14.07 -74.61 14.52
N LYS A 633 -14.65 -75.62 15.19
CA LYS A 633 -15.85 -75.45 16.01
C LYS A 633 -15.64 -74.30 17.00
N GLY A 634 -16.56 -73.36 17.03
CA GLY A 634 -16.42 -72.16 17.84
C GLY A 634 -17.74 -71.66 18.40
N LEU A 635 -17.79 -70.37 18.72
CA LEU A 635 -18.91 -69.73 19.40
C LEU A 635 -20.22 -69.85 18.60
N SER A 636 -20.20 -69.57 17.29
CA SER A 636 -21.39 -69.70 16.44
C SER A 636 -21.97 -71.12 16.44
N ASP A 637 -21.11 -72.15 16.40
CA ASP A 637 -21.53 -73.55 16.46
C ASP A 637 -22.18 -73.90 17.80
N TYR A 638 -21.61 -73.42 18.92
CA TYR A 638 -22.18 -73.58 20.26
C TYR A 638 -23.50 -72.84 20.45
N LEU A 639 -23.63 -71.64 19.89
CA LEU A 639 -24.86 -70.84 19.97
C LEU A 639 -26.00 -71.46 19.14
N TYR A 640 -25.67 -72.14 18.04
CA TYR A 640 -26.66 -72.79 17.17
C TYR A 640 -27.05 -74.21 17.64
N ASN A 641 -26.06 -75.04 18.01
CA ASN A 641 -26.30 -76.44 18.37
C ASN A 641 -26.38 -76.64 19.89
N TYR A 642 -27.57 -76.99 20.38
CA TYR A 642 -27.85 -77.19 21.81
C TYR A 642 -27.19 -78.45 22.40
N ASP A 643 -26.76 -79.40 21.57
CA ASP A 643 -26.11 -80.64 22.02
C ASP A 643 -24.62 -80.44 22.35
N LEU A 644 -24.02 -79.30 21.95
CA LEU A 644 -22.64 -78.96 22.27
C LEU A 644 -22.53 -78.35 23.68
N ASN A 645 -21.55 -78.81 24.44
CA ASN A 645 -21.16 -78.22 25.73
C ASN A 645 -20.01 -77.23 25.56
N SER A 646 -19.71 -76.44 26.61
CA SER A 646 -18.63 -75.45 26.58
C SER A 646 -17.26 -76.10 26.29
N ASN A 647 -16.99 -77.26 26.89
CA ASN A 647 -15.77 -78.04 26.67
C ASN A 647 -15.57 -78.50 25.21
N ASP A 648 -16.62 -78.58 24.40
CA ASP A 648 -16.52 -79.02 22.99
C ASP A 648 -16.02 -77.92 22.05
N VAL A 649 -16.01 -76.67 22.50
CA VAL A 649 -15.60 -75.50 21.71
C VAL A 649 -14.41 -74.74 22.32
N ILE A 650 -14.00 -75.08 23.53
CA ILE A 650 -12.80 -74.54 24.18
C ILE A 650 -11.57 -75.28 23.64
N THR A 651 -10.63 -74.53 23.09
CA THR A 651 -9.34 -75.02 22.60
C THR A 651 -8.20 -74.44 23.44
N PRO A 652 -7.46 -75.25 24.21
CA PRO A 652 -6.32 -74.76 24.96
C PRO A 652 -5.17 -74.38 24.02
N THR A 653 -4.58 -73.20 24.25
CA THR A 653 -3.44 -72.72 23.48
C THR A 653 -2.28 -72.38 24.43
N ASN A 654 -1.10 -72.93 24.16
CA ASN A 654 0.13 -72.62 24.91
C ASN A 654 1.20 -72.05 23.98
N GLN A 655 0.83 -71.05 23.18
CA GLN A 655 1.75 -70.44 22.22
C GLN A 655 2.77 -69.56 22.97
N GLY A 656 4.05 -69.92 22.87
CA GLY A 656 5.16 -69.21 23.51
C GLY A 656 5.11 -69.24 25.04
N ASP A 657 4.78 -70.41 25.62
CA ASP A 657 4.73 -70.66 27.08
C ASP A 657 3.74 -69.80 27.87
N ILE A 658 2.68 -69.32 27.22
CA ILE A 658 1.57 -68.61 27.86
C ILE A 658 0.27 -69.40 27.65
N PRO A 659 -0.30 -70.01 28.70
CA PRO A 659 -1.54 -70.78 28.58
C PRO A 659 -2.75 -69.83 28.50
N VAL A 660 -3.43 -69.83 27.36
CA VAL A 660 -4.71 -69.12 27.15
C VAL A 660 -5.70 -70.09 26.50
N ASP A 661 -6.86 -70.25 27.10
CA ASP A 661 -7.92 -71.05 26.52
C ASP A 661 -8.75 -70.19 25.56
N LEU A 662 -9.09 -70.74 24.40
CA LEU A 662 -9.69 -69.99 23.30
C LEU A 662 -11.02 -70.59 22.87
N ILE A 663 -12.01 -69.73 22.62
CA ILE A 663 -13.19 -70.06 21.83
C ILE A 663 -13.12 -69.19 20.58
N LEU A 664 -12.85 -69.79 19.42
CA LEU A 664 -12.89 -69.08 18.14
C LEU A 664 -14.34 -68.75 17.75
N SER A 665 -14.55 -67.88 16.78
CA SER A 665 -15.91 -67.48 16.38
C SER A 665 -16.73 -68.59 15.70
N GLY A 666 -16.08 -69.64 15.18
CA GLY A 666 -16.72 -70.70 14.39
C GLY A 666 -17.07 -70.27 12.96
N ALA A 667 -17.93 -71.04 12.28
CA ALA A 667 -18.40 -70.71 10.94
C ALA A 667 -19.24 -69.42 10.92
N ILE A 668 -19.10 -68.58 9.90
CA ILE A 668 -19.86 -67.33 9.81
C ILE A 668 -21.35 -67.67 9.63
N PRO A 669 -22.23 -67.34 10.60
CA PRO A 669 -23.63 -67.72 10.51
C PRO A 669 -24.42 -66.76 9.61
N PRO A 670 -25.54 -67.22 9.01
CA PRO A 670 -26.40 -66.34 8.20
C PRO A 670 -27.07 -65.25 9.03
N ASN A 671 -27.41 -65.52 10.31
CA ASN A 671 -28.10 -64.60 11.23
C ASN A 671 -27.32 -64.37 12.55
N PRO A 672 -26.22 -63.59 12.56
CA PRO A 672 -25.41 -63.34 13.77
C PRO A 672 -26.17 -62.81 14.99
N ALA A 673 -27.04 -61.80 14.79
CA ALA A 673 -27.73 -61.13 15.89
C ALA A 673 -28.71 -62.06 16.62
N GLU A 674 -29.49 -62.85 15.86
CA GLU A 674 -30.47 -63.80 16.42
C GLU A 674 -29.78 -64.88 17.27
N LEU A 675 -28.60 -65.35 16.83
CA LEU A 675 -27.81 -66.32 17.60
C LEU A 675 -27.28 -65.74 18.90
N LEU A 676 -26.92 -64.46 18.93
CA LEU A 676 -26.42 -63.79 20.15
C LEU A 676 -27.54 -63.39 21.12
N MET A 677 -28.80 -63.31 20.66
CA MET A 677 -29.96 -63.00 21.52
C MET A 677 -30.42 -64.18 22.38
N ASN A 678 -30.03 -65.41 22.03
CA ASN A 678 -30.44 -66.58 22.79
C ASN A 678 -29.72 -66.65 24.15
N ASN A 679 -30.24 -67.47 25.08
CA ASN A 679 -29.64 -67.62 26.42
C ASN A 679 -28.37 -68.48 26.45
N ARG A 680 -27.86 -68.94 25.30
CA ARG A 680 -26.66 -69.80 25.26
C ARG A 680 -25.40 -69.02 25.58
N MET A 681 -25.29 -67.77 25.11
CA MET A 681 -24.13 -66.92 25.44
C MET A 681 -24.03 -66.65 26.94
N GLU A 682 -25.16 -66.36 27.58
CA GLU A 682 -25.24 -66.20 29.04
C GLU A 682 -24.84 -67.49 29.76
N LYS A 683 -25.42 -68.64 29.37
CA LYS A 683 -25.07 -69.95 29.92
C LYS A 683 -23.59 -70.29 29.79
N LEU A 684 -22.98 -69.99 28.64
CA LEU A 684 -21.54 -70.19 28.41
C LEU A 684 -20.72 -69.40 29.42
N ILE A 685 -20.96 -68.09 29.49
CA ILE A 685 -20.22 -67.21 30.41
C ILE A 685 -20.45 -67.66 31.86
N GLU A 686 -21.69 -67.95 32.27
CA GLU A 686 -22.00 -68.38 33.64
C GLU A 686 -21.35 -69.71 34.02
N SER A 687 -21.32 -70.68 33.11
CA SER A 687 -20.68 -71.98 33.35
C SER A 687 -19.17 -71.86 33.56
N GLU A 688 -18.53 -70.91 32.88
CA GLU A 688 -17.08 -70.72 32.92
C GLU A 688 -16.62 -69.69 33.97
N LYS A 689 -17.54 -68.93 34.58
CA LYS A 689 -17.23 -67.91 35.61
C LYS A 689 -16.52 -68.47 36.85
N ASN A 690 -16.61 -69.77 37.13
CA ASN A 690 -15.93 -70.41 38.26
C ASN A 690 -14.61 -71.09 37.87
N ASN A 691 -14.36 -71.27 36.56
CA ASN A 691 -13.19 -72.00 36.05
C ASN A 691 -12.03 -71.06 35.69
N TYR A 692 -12.34 -69.80 35.38
CA TYR A 692 -11.37 -68.80 34.96
C TYR A 692 -11.27 -67.62 35.92
N ASP A 693 -10.11 -66.97 35.98
CA ASP A 693 -9.97 -65.67 36.65
C ASP A 693 -10.54 -64.53 35.77
N TYR A 694 -10.34 -64.63 34.45
CA TYR A 694 -10.78 -63.63 33.47
C TYR A 694 -11.40 -64.27 32.24
N ILE A 695 -12.53 -63.74 31.79
CA ILE A 695 -13.16 -64.08 30.52
C ILE A 695 -13.13 -62.84 29.63
N ILE A 696 -12.29 -62.86 28.58
CA ILE A 696 -12.16 -61.77 27.62
C ILE A 696 -12.98 -62.08 26.38
N VAL A 697 -13.81 -61.14 25.95
CA VAL A 697 -14.69 -61.32 24.79
C VAL A 697 -14.34 -60.28 23.73
N ASP A 698 -13.82 -60.74 22.59
CA ASP A 698 -13.54 -59.91 21.41
C ASP A 698 -14.83 -59.70 20.61
N THR A 699 -15.36 -58.48 20.59
CA THR A 699 -16.69 -58.20 20.05
C THR A 699 -16.67 -57.37 18.76
N ALA A 700 -17.82 -57.25 18.09
CA ALA A 700 -17.98 -56.40 16.92
C ALA A 700 -17.97 -54.89 17.28
N PRO A 701 -17.67 -53.98 16.34
CA PRO A 701 -17.78 -52.53 16.59
C PRO A 701 -19.24 -52.12 16.85
N THR A 702 -19.47 -51.25 17.84
CA THR A 702 -20.81 -50.91 18.33
C THR A 702 -21.60 -49.93 17.46
N MET A 703 -20.97 -49.18 16.57
CA MET A 703 -21.69 -48.21 15.72
C MET A 703 -22.31 -48.84 14.46
N ILE A 704 -21.68 -49.91 13.95
CA ILE A 704 -22.04 -50.51 12.65
C ILE A 704 -23.09 -51.61 12.84
N VAL A 705 -23.06 -52.32 13.96
CA VAL A 705 -23.93 -53.48 14.23
C VAL A 705 -24.36 -53.52 15.69
N THR A 706 -25.54 -54.07 15.96
CA THR A 706 -26.10 -54.22 17.31
C THR A 706 -25.58 -55.44 18.05
N ASP A 707 -24.86 -56.34 17.38
CA ASP A 707 -24.37 -57.63 17.87
C ASP A 707 -23.74 -57.51 19.29
N THR A 708 -22.84 -56.53 19.49
CA THR A 708 -22.19 -56.29 20.79
C THR A 708 -23.14 -55.73 21.84
N LEU A 709 -24.11 -54.89 21.46
CA LEU A 709 -25.08 -54.28 22.39
C LEU A 709 -26.10 -55.31 22.90
N LEU A 710 -26.33 -56.40 22.16
CA LEU A 710 -27.24 -57.48 22.58
C LEU A 710 -26.66 -58.29 23.75
N ILE A 711 -25.34 -58.49 23.75
CA ILE A 711 -24.64 -59.26 24.78
C ILE A 711 -23.91 -58.39 25.81
N SER A 712 -23.85 -57.07 25.62
CA SER A 712 -23.15 -56.15 26.54
C SER A 712 -23.64 -56.19 27.99
N PRO A 713 -24.90 -56.54 28.34
CA PRO A 713 -25.30 -56.66 29.73
C PRO A 713 -24.56 -57.76 30.51
N LEU A 714 -23.99 -58.74 29.80
CA LEU A 714 -23.22 -59.86 30.35
C LEU A 714 -21.79 -59.46 30.76
N ALA A 715 -21.32 -58.29 30.32
CA ALA A 715 -20.00 -57.76 30.66
C ALA A 715 -20.00 -57.08 32.03
N ASP A 716 -18.96 -57.34 32.81
CA ASP A 716 -18.67 -56.61 34.04
C ASP A 716 -17.92 -55.31 33.71
N THR A 717 -16.96 -55.38 32.78
CA THR A 717 -16.15 -54.26 32.32
C THR A 717 -16.10 -54.23 30.79
N THR A 718 -16.21 -53.03 30.20
CA THR A 718 -16.11 -52.85 28.74
C THR A 718 -14.88 -52.00 28.39
N LEU A 719 -13.88 -52.59 27.77
CA LEU A 719 -12.75 -51.86 27.20
C LEU A 719 -13.10 -51.34 25.81
N TYR A 720 -13.14 -50.02 25.70
CA TYR A 720 -13.49 -49.30 24.50
C TYR A 720 -12.22 -48.81 23.79
N ILE A 721 -11.90 -49.43 22.66
CA ILE A 721 -10.68 -49.15 21.91
C ILE A 721 -10.92 -47.97 20.97
N THR A 722 -10.01 -47.01 20.96
CA THR A 722 -9.92 -45.93 19.97
C THR A 722 -8.55 -46.00 19.30
N ARG A 723 -8.39 -45.46 18.09
CA ARG A 723 -7.14 -45.55 17.34
C ARG A 723 -6.61 -44.19 16.93
N ALA A 724 -5.36 -43.89 17.28
CA ALA A 724 -4.69 -42.65 16.93
C ALA A 724 -4.53 -42.50 15.41
N GLY A 725 -4.77 -41.30 14.88
CA GLY A 725 -4.72 -40.98 13.45
C GLY A 725 -5.83 -41.64 12.61
N TYR A 726 -6.80 -42.32 13.24
CA TYR A 726 -7.88 -43.03 12.55
C TYR A 726 -9.26 -42.67 13.10
N THR A 727 -9.49 -42.77 14.41
CA THR A 727 -10.79 -42.45 15.02
C THR A 727 -11.05 -40.94 14.97
N GLU A 728 -12.21 -40.54 14.45
CA GLU A 728 -12.62 -39.13 14.46
C GLU A 728 -13.08 -38.68 15.84
N LYS A 729 -12.71 -37.46 16.25
CA LYS A 729 -13.08 -36.89 17.56
C LYS A 729 -14.59 -36.83 17.78
N LYS A 730 -15.38 -36.62 16.72
CA LYS A 730 -16.86 -36.61 16.80
C LYS A 730 -17.45 -37.97 17.16
N LEU A 731 -16.77 -39.06 16.82
CA LEU A 731 -17.23 -40.41 17.12
C LEU A 731 -17.08 -40.77 18.60
N LEU A 732 -16.32 -39.97 19.37
CA LEU A 732 -16.16 -40.15 20.80
C LEU A 732 -17.47 -39.91 21.57
N ASP A 733 -18.40 -39.10 21.07
CA ASP A 733 -19.69 -38.92 21.75
C ASP A 733 -20.50 -40.23 21.82
N PHE A 734 -20.28 -41.16 20.88
CA PHE A 734 -21.00 -42.44 20.82
C PHE A 734 -20.76 -43.37 22.04
N PRO A 735 -19.51 -43.72 22.44
CA PRO A 735 -19.28 -44.48 23.67
C PRO A 735 -19.74 -43.76 24.94
N LYS A 736 -19.70 -42.43 24.96
CA LYS A 736 -20.22 -41.63 26.07
C LYS A 736 -21.73 -41.84 26.20
N ASP A 737 -22.48 -41.65 25.11
CA ASP A 737 -23.93 -41.82 25.08
C ASP A 737 -24.36 -43.24 25.45
N LEU A 738 -23.64 -44.26 24.94
CA LEU A 738 -23.92 -45.66 25.26
C LEU A 738 -23.74 -45.97 26.75
N ARG A 739 -22.75 -45.35 27.40
CA ARG A 739 -22.57 -45.48 28.85
C ARG A 739 -23.67 -44.74 29.62
N GLU A 740 -23.98 -43.49 29.24
CA GLU A 740 -25.03 -42.70 29.91
C GLU A 740 -26.40 -43.37 29.82
N GLN A 741 -26.70 -44.03 28.69
CA GLN A 741 -27.91 -44.82 28.49
C GLN A 741 -27.89 -46.19 29.21
N GLY A 742 -26.80 -46.56 29.88
CA GLY A 742 -26.64 -47.85 30.56
C GLY A 742 -26.49 -49.06 29.63
N LYS A 743 -26.30 -48.85 28.32
CA LYS A 743 -26.13 -49.93 27.32
C LYS A 743 -24.75 -50.59 27.39
N LEU A 744 -23.74 -49.89 27.90
CA LEU A 744 -22.42 -50.46 28.18
C LEU A 744 -22.08 -50.28 29.67
N LYS A 745 -21.70 -51.37 30.34
CA LYS A 745 -21.31 -51.39 31.76
C LYS A 745 -19.80 -51.27 31.90
N GLY A 746 -19.35 -50.55 32.94
CA GLY A 746 -17.93 -50.47 33.31
C GLY A 746 -17.02 -50.02 32.18
N VAL A 747 -17.43 -49.01 31.39
CA VAL A 747 -16.67 -48.58 30.20
C VAL A 747 -15.34 -47.97 30.62
N ALA A 748 -14.26 -48.32 29.94
CA ALA A 748 -12.94 -47.73 30.08
C ALA A 748 -12.23 -47.63 28.72
N ILE A 749 -11.49 -46.57 28.43
CA ILE A 749 -10.89 -46.34 27.10
C ILE A 749 -9.43 -46.75 27.03
N VAL A 750 -9.07 -47.31 25.88
CA VAL A 750 -7.69 -47.54 25.48
C VAL A 750 -7.45 -46.84 24.15
N LEU A 751 -6.35 -46.07 24.04
CA LEU A 751 -5.93 -45.46 22.79
C LEU A 751 -4.84 -46.31 22.14
N ASN A 752 -5.14 -46.88 20.99
CA ASN A 752 -4.25 -47.78 20.24
C ASN A 752 -3.54 -47.05 19.08
N ASP A 753 -2.44 -47.62 18.60
CA ASP A 753 -1.65 -47.15 17.44
C ASP A 753 -1.03 -45.75 17.63
N VAL A 754 -0.64 -45.40 18.86
CA VAL A 754 -0.06 -44.09 19.18
C VAL A 754 1.36 -43.98 18.64
N ASP A 755 1.58 -42.97 17.78
CA ASP A 755 2.88 -42.71 17.17
C ASP A 755 3.68 -41.70 18.02
N TYR A 756 4.46 -42.22 18.97
CA TYR A 756 5.31 -41.40 19.85
C TYR A 756 6.47 -40.69 19.14
N SER A 757 6.84 -41.11 17.92
CA SER A 757 7.96 -40.52 17.17
C SER A 757 7.65 -39.08 16.72
N LYS A 758 6.38 -38.77 16.47
CA LYS A 758 5.90 -37.44 16.06
C LYS A 758 5.92 -36.41 17.18
N PHE A 759 6.09 -36.85 18.44
CA PHE A 759 6.03 -35.99 19.64
C PHE A 759 7.37 -35.88 20.37
N SER A 760 8.44 -36.49 19.82
CA SER A 760 9.72 -36.72 20.49
C SER A 760 10.59 -35.48 20.76
N TYR A 761 10.18 -34.28 20.33
CA TYR A 761 10.96 -33.05 20.55
C TYR A 761 10.40 -32.08 21.61
N GLY A 762 9.21 -32.34 22.19
CA GLY A 762 8.59 -31.39 23.12
C GLY A 762 7.69 -31.96 24.24
N ALA A 763 7.27 -33.21 24.17
CA ALA A 763 6.33 -33.78 25.16
C ALA A 763 7.05 -34.39 26.37
N LYS A 764 7.58 -33.53 27.26
CA LYS A 764 8.06 -33.93 28.60
C LYS A 764 6.96 -33.83 29.69
N TYR A 765 5.70 -33.67 29.27
CA TYR A 765 4.55 -33.51 30.18
C TYR A 765 3.42 -34.47 29.79
N GLY A 766 3.64 -35.74 30.11
CA GLY A 766 2.59 -36.73 30.32
C GLY A 766 3.02 -37.53 31.54
N TYR A 767 2.23 -37.45 32.61
CA TYR A 767 2.44 -38.08 33.93
C TYR A 767 3.42 -39.26 33.93
N SER A 768 4.60 -38.99 34.50
CA SER A 768 5.66 -39.95 34.79
C SER A 768 5.18 -40.92 35.88
N TYR A 769 4.76 -42.12 35.50
CA TYR A 769 4.91 -43.29 36.35
C TYR A 769 6.17 -44.03 35.90
N GLY A 770 7.22 -43.90 36.70
CA GLY A 770 8.30 -44.88 36.86
C GLY A 770 9.12 -45.26 35.64
N TYR A 771 9.95 -44.34 35.12
CA TYR A 771 11.18 -44.73 34.43
C TYR A 771 12.38 -44.05 35.09
N GLY A 772 12.88 -44.70 36.14
CA GLY A 772 14.15 -44.41 36.78
C GLY A 772 15.01 -45.68 36.80
N TYR A 773 16.24 -45.53 36.31
CA TYR A 773 17.38 -46.44 36.38
C TYR A 773 17.50 -47.58 35.35
N GLY A 774 18.32 -47.32 34.34
CA GLY A 774 19.09 -48.33 33.61
C GLY A 774 20.45 -47.74 33.25
N TYR A 775 21.48 -48.11 34.02
CA TYR A 775 22.89 -47.81 33.76
C TYR A 775 23.35 -48.51 32.47
N GLY A 776 24.17 -47.83 31.67
CA GLY A 776 25.10 -48.48 30.73
C GLY A 776 24.89 -48.17 29.25
N ALA A 777 25.46 -47.05 28.80
CA ALA A 777 26.34 -46.98 27.64
C ALA A 777 26.67 -45.49 27.41
N ASP A 778 27.90 -45.10 27.73
CA ASP A 778 28.48 -43.86 27.24
C ASP A 778 28.51 -43.93 25.71
N ASP A 779 27.66 -43.13 25.06
CA ASP A 779 27.85 -42.74 23.68
C ASP A 779 27.97 -41.21 23.62
N GLU A 780 29.16 -40.78 23.21
CA GLU A 780 29.61 -39.40 23.16
C GLU A 780 28.60 -38.47 22.46
N LYS A 781 28.38 -37.30 23.07
CA LYS A 781 27.67 -36.17 22.45
C LYS A 781 28.40 -35.72 21.19
N LYS A 782 27.97 -36.19 20.02
CA LYS A 782 28.35 -35.58 18.74
C LYS A 782 27.53 -34.32 18.47
N SER A 783 28.25 -33.22 18.21
CA SER A 783 27.73 -31.90 17.88
C SER A 783 26.85 -31.91 16.62
N LEU A 784 25.84 -31.04 16.61
CA LEU A 784 24.85 -30.83 15.53
C LEU A 784 25.46 -30.60 14.14
N ILE A 785 26.73 -30.18 14.07
CA ILE A 785 27.43 -29.84 12.84
C ILE A 785 27.89 -31.10 12.08
N ASP A 786 28.29 -32.17 12.78
CA ASP A 786 28.82 -33.39 12.14
C ASP A 786 27.72 -34.25 11.49
N ARG A 787 26.46 -34.08 11.92
CA ARG A 787 25.32 -34.84 11.36
C ARG A 787 24.75 -34.24 10.07
N LEU A 788 25.11 -33.00 9.72
CA LEU A 788 24.66 -32.33 8.49
C LEU A 788 25.45 -32.79 7.24
N PHE A 789 26.67 -33.31 7.41
CA PHE A 789 27.53 -33.68 6.28
C PHE A 789 27.61 -35.18 5.96
N ASN A 790 27.13 -36.08 6.83
CA ASN A 790 27.27 -37.54 6.64
C ASN A 790 25.97 -38.30 6.35
N ARG A 791 25.17 -37.80 5.40
CA ARG A 791 24.14 -38.62 4.72
C ARG A 791 24.24 -38.47 3.20
N LYS A 792 25.29 -39.05 2.63
CA LYS A 792 25.32 -39.54 1.24
C LYS A 792 25.98 -40.92 1.21
N LYS A 793 25.14 -41.95 1.24
CA LYS A 793 25.24 -43.29 0.61
C LYS A 793 24.39 -44.28 1.40
N ALA A 794 23.15 -44.45 0.94
CA ALA A 794 22.39 -45.69 0.88
C ALA A 794 21.21 -45.43 -0.06
#